data_AF-A0A7I9YYM9-F1
#
_entry.id   AF-A0A7I9YYM9-F1
#
_cell.length_a   1.000
_cell.length_b   1.000
_cell.length_c   1.000
_cell.angle_alpha   90.00
_cell.angle_beta   90.00
_cell.angle_gamma   90.00
#
_symmetry.space_group_name_H-M   'P 1'
#
loop_
_entity.id
_entity.type
_entity.pdbx_description
1 polymer ?
#
loop_
_entity_poly.entity_id
_entity_poly.type
_entity_poly.pdbx_seq_one_letter_code
_entity_poly.pdbx_strand_id
1 'polypeptide(L)'
;MSFVIALPEYMGAAATDLAGIGSAVESATAAAAAHTTGLLAAAQDEVSVAIAELFGTFGQQYQSVSAQAASFHAQFVQALTGSAGSYASAESAAAQPLQSLLDVVNAQFVAQTGRPLIGNGANGAPGTGQNGGAGGWLIGNGGAGGSGTSTAGADGGPGGAGGASGLFGSGGAGGAGGVATTAGKAGGAGGAGGNAMLWGSGGAGGAGGASTDGAGAGGGAGGRGGNAGLLFGAAGAGGPGGFTFGGATGGAGGAGGNGGLFTDGGAGGAGGPGATGGAGGAGGTGGMFGAGGTGGAGGIGTSTTAGTTGGAGGAGGAGGMFGAGGTGGSGGSSLGSAGGAGGAGGDAGMFSFGDGGAGGAGGEGLNNAQTAGGAGGAGGNAGLLVGNGGAGGAGGQGRTAGGVGGAGGNAGQLLGSGGSGGTGGAGIATGGAGGAGGNSGVFGNGGNGGNGGAGVTTGGNGGTGGNGVLIGNGGNAGSGGTGTTAGKAGLGGTSGLLLGADGIGAPISTNPIHMLQQDALNIVNQPVQALTGRPLIGNGANGTPGTGAAGGDGGWLFGNGGNGAHGATNTAAAGAGGNGGAGGAGGGLFGNGGTGGAGGIANGAGGVGGTGGTGGSALLNGSGGAGGAGGQAINAGKGGAGGRGGNAGFLGGAAGSGGYGAGSGPTGVGGAGGTGGLFSNGGVGGSGGAGAGGGAGGNGLLFGAGGTGGAGGLAGSGGAGGTGGLFGSGGDGGSGGYTAGTGGSGGAGGNAGALSFGTGGAGGSGGAGVSTGGAGGAGGNASLLFGSGGAGGIGGHGGAGGSGTQQGGAGGAGGNAGLLSGSGGAGGAGGSGANANGQGTGGAGGTGGKAGVTGSGGDGGAGGFGATTAGKGGNGGNAVLVGNGGNGGNAGKAGGTAGTGGTGGLLLGDDGENGKA
;
A
#
# COMPACT_ATOMS: atom_id res chain seq x y z
N MET A 1 42.84 28.08 -16.39
CA MET A 1 41.42 28.42 -16.63
C MET A 1 40.67 28.05 -15.36
N SER A 2 39.97 29.00 -14.74
CA SER A 2 39.12 28.71 -13.58
C SER A 2 37.90 27.92 -14.06
N PHE A 3 37.70 26.70 -13.56
CA PHE A 3 36.46 25.97 -13.79
C PHE A 3 35.32 26.72 -13.12
N VAL A 4 34.35 27.18 -13.92
CA VAL A 4 33.07 27.67 -13.41
C VAL A 4 32.20 26.44 -13.23
N ILE A 5 31.90 26.09 -11.98
CA ILE A 5 30.90 25.05 -11.65
C ILE A 5 29.57 25.79 -11.55
N ALA A 6 28.75 25.68 -12.60
CA ALA A 6 27.33 26.01 -12.52
C ALA A 6 26.56 24.71 -12.32
N LEU A 7 25.48 24.75 -11.53
CA LEU A 7 24.57 23.60 -11.39
C LEU A 7 23.19 24.02 -11.91
N PRO A 8 22.94 23.83 -13.22
CA PRO A 8 21.71 24.30 -13.87
C PRO A 8 20.44 23.81 -13.18
N GLU A 9 20.46 22.60 -12.60
CA GLU A 9 19.29 22.03 -11.93
C GLU A 9 18.92 22.76 -10.63
N TYR A 10 19.91 23.21 -9.85
CA TYR A 10 19.65 23.98 -8.62
C TYR A 10 19.15 25.40 -8.95
N MET A 11 19.62 25.98 -10.05
CA MET A 11 19.12 27.27 -10.54
C MET A 11 17.67 27.17 -11.02
N GLY A 12 17.30 26.08 -11.70
CA GLY A 12 15.92 25.79 -12.10
C GLY A 12 14.98 25.52 -10.92
N ALA A 13 15.44 24.78 -9.92
CA ALA A 13 14.70 24.55 -8.68
C ALA A 13 14.43 25.87 -7.93
N ALA A 14 15.47 26.69 -7.75
CA ALA A 14 15.34 28.01 -7.13
C ALA A 14 14.36 28.92 -7.89
N ALA A 15 14.38 28.92 -9.23
CA ALA A 15 13.43 29.68 -10.04
C ALA A 15 11.97 29.24 -9.80
N THR A 16 11.75 27.94 -9.60
CA THR A 16 10.42 27.37 -9.30
C THR A 16 9.96 27.77 -7.90
N ASP A 17 10.84 27.69 -6.90
CA ASP A 17 10.53 28.10 -5.52
C ASP A 17 10.22 29.61 -5.46
N LEU A 18 11.01 30.43 -6.16
CA LEU A 18 10.77 31.86 -6.29
C LEU A 18 9.41 32.13 -6.97
N ALA A 19 9.04 31.40 -8.03
CA ALA A 19 7.72 31.54 -8.65
C ALA A 19 6.58 31.23 -7.66
N GLY A 20 6.73 30.20 -6.83
CA GLY A 20 5.78 29.85 -5.76
C GLY A 20 5.64 30.96 -4.71
N ILE A 21 6.75 31.57 -4.29
CA ILE A 21 6.75 32.74 -3.38
C ILE A 21 6.01 33.92 -4.03
N GLY A 22 6.25 34.19 -5.31
CA GLY A 22 5.57 35.24 -6.07
C GLY A 22 4.05 35.06 -6.06
N SER A 23 3.56 33.86 -6.41
CA SER A 23 2.13 33.55 -6.39
C SER A 23 1.51 33.65 -4.99
N ALA A 24 2.22 33.23 -3.94
CA ALA A 24 1.75 33.36 -2.57
C ALA A 24 1.60 34.83 -2.13
N VAL A 25 2.58 35.67 -2.48
CA VAL A 25 2.56 37.12 -2.17
C VAL A 25 1.48 37.85 -2.97
N GLU A 26 1.30 37.52 -4.25
CA GLU A 26 0.23 38.07 -5.09
C GLU A 26 -1.15 37.69 -4.57
N SER A 27 -1.35 36.42 -4.19
CA SER A 27 -2.59 35.94 -3.60
C SER A 27 -2.92 36.64 -2.28
N ALA A 28 -1.93 36.77 -1.38
CA ALA A 28 -2.10 37.46 -0.10
C ALA A 28 -2.41 38.97 -0.29
N THR A 29 -1.73 39.62 -1.24
CA THR A 29 -1.94 41.04 -1.57
C THR A 29 -3.33 41.28 -2.16
N ALA A 30 -3.81 40.36 -3.02
CA ALA A 30 -5.15 40.41 -3.58
C ALA A 30 -6.24 40.17 -2.51
N ALA A 31 -6.03 39.20 -1.61
CA ALA A 31 -6.96 38.92 -0.51
C ALA A 31 -7.08 40.11 0.47
N ALA A 32 -5.97 40.82 0.72
CA ALA A 32 -5.95 41.98 1.61
C ALA A 32 -6.54 43.25 0.98
N ALA A 33 -6.73 43.30 -0.35
CA ALA A 33 -7.14 44.52 -1.05
C ALA A 33 -8.48 45.07 -0.55
N ALA A 34 -9.52 44.24 -0.51
CA ALA A 34 -10.86 44.67 -0.09
C ALA A 34 -10.89 45.17 1.37
N HIS A 35 -10.09 44.56 2.25
CA HIS A 35 -10.03 44.90 3.67
C HIS A 35 -9.17 46.14 3.98
N THR A 36 -8.24 46.51 3.08
CA THR A 36 -7.32 47.63 3.29
C THR A 36 -7.73 48.90 2.54
N THR A 37 -8.46 48.76 1.42
CA THR A 37 -8.96 49.91 0.65
C THR A 37 -10.41 50.29 0.97
N GLY A 38 -11.15 49.43 1.67
CA GLY A 38 -12.58 49.61 1.98
C GLY A 38 -12.89 49.97 3.44
N LEU A 39 -11.95 50.60 4.17
CA LEU A 39 -12.18 50.97 5.57
C LEU A 39 -13.36 51.96 5.70
N LEU A 40 -14.30 51.63 6.58
CA LEU A 40 -15.41 52.51 6.93
C LEU A 40 -15.02 53.36 8.15
N ALA A 41 -15.50 54.61 8.18
CA ALA A 41 -15.34 55.48 9.34
C ALA A 41 -16.02 54.86 10.57
N ALA A 42 -15.33 54.85 11.71
CA ALA A 42 -15.84 54.25 12.95
C ALA A 42 -17.05 55.00 13.54
N ALA A 43 -17.15 56.30 13.25
CA ALA A 43 -18.29 57.15 13.52
C ALA A 43 -18.40 58.25 12.44
N GLN A 44 -19.48 59.04 12.47
CA GLN A 44 -19.75 60.09 11.48
C GLN A 44 -18.94 61.38 11.70
N ASP A 45 -18.04 61.38 12.68
CA ASP A 45 -17.19 62.53 12.95
C ASP A 45 -16.05 62.65 11.92
N GLU A 46 -15.58 63.87 11.71
CA GLU A 46 -14.57 64.22 10.72
C GLU A 46 -13.22 63.51 10.96
N VAL A 47 -12.89 63.17 12.21
CA VAL A 47 -11.65 62.47 12.55
C VAL A 47 -11.73 61.01 12.11
N SER A 48 -12.85 60.33 12.38
CA SER A 48 -13.10 58.96 11.91
C SER A 48 -13.12 58.84 10.38
N VAL A 49 -13.68 59.84 9.70
CA VAL A 49 -13.71 59.90 8.22
C VAL A 49 -12.31 60.13 7.65
N ALA A 50 -11.55 61.09 8.19
CA ALA A 50 -10.18 61.38 7.73
C ALA A 50 -9.21 60.20 7.96
N ILE A 51 -9.37 59.47 9.08
CA ILE A 51 -8.57 58.27 9.35
C ILE A 51 -8.90 57.15 8.35
N ALA A 52 -10.18 56.92 8.06
CA ALA A 52 -10.59 55.93 7.06
C ALA A 52 -10.05 56.26 5.65
N GLU A 53 -10.06 57.54 5.27
CA GLU A 53 -9.52 58.02 3.99
C GLU A 53 -7.99 57.88 3.91
N LEU A 54 -7.26 58.18 4.99
CA LEU A 54 -5.81 57.98 5.08
C LEU A 54 -5.43 56.51 4.87
N PHE A 55 -6.09 55.59 5.58
CA PHE A 55 -5.84 54.16 5.44
C PHE A 55 -6.28 53.62 4.07
N GLY A 56 -7.38 54.12 3.50
CA GLY A 56 -7.81 53.77 2.15
C GLY A 56 -6.81 54.19 1.08
N THR A 57 -6.26 55.41 1.21
CA THR A 57 -5.22 55.94 0.30
C THR A 57 -3.91 55.16 0.45
N PHE A 58 -3.50 54.84 1.67
CA PHE A 58 -2.32 54.00 1.92
C PHE A 58 -2.49 52.58 1.34
N GLY A 59 -3.69 52.00 1.46
CA GLY A 59 -4.05 50.72 0.84
C GLY A 59 -3.90 50.76 -0.68
N GLN A 60 -4.39 51.82 -1.34
CA GLN A 60 -4.25 52.01 -2.80
C GLN A 60 -2.78 52.15 -3.23
N GLN A 61 -1.96 52.88 -2.47
CA GLN A 61 -0.52 53.01 -2.72
C GLN A 61 0.22 51.68 -2.56
N TYR A 62 -0.12 50.90 -1.52
CA TYR A 62 0.44 49.57 -1.32
C TYR A 62 0.14 48.62 -2.48
N GLN A 63 -1.08 48.66 -3.05
CA GLN A 63 -1.46 47.86 -4.22
C GLN A 63 -0.63 48.23 -5.47
N SER A 64 -0.40 49.53 -5.69
CA SER A 64 0.46 50.03 -6.79
C SER A 64 1.91 49.52 -6.69
N VAL A 65 2.52 49.63 -5.51
CA VAL A 65 3.90 49.17 -5.28
C VAL A 65 4.01 47.65 -5.37
N SER A 66 3.01 46.92 -4.87
CA SER A 66 2.98 45.45 -4.95
C SER A 66 2.91 44.95 -6.40
N ALA A 67 2.18 45.65 -7.28
CA ALA A 67 2.16 45.34 -8.72
C ALA A 67 3.52 45.58 -9.41
N GLN A 68 4.24 46.62 -9.00
CA GLN A 68 5.61 46.86 -9.49
C GLN A 68 6.59 45.79 -9.01
N ALA A 69 6.48 45.36 -7.75
CA ALA A 69 7.29 44.28 -7.18
C ALA A 69 7.02 42.93 -7.87
N ALA A 70 5.76 42.63 -8.20
CA ALA A 70 5.38 41.44 -8.94
C ALA A 70 6.03 41.38 -10.34
N SER A 71 6.05 42.50 -11.06
CA SER A 71 6.70 42.60 -12.37
C SER A 71 8.20 42.37 -12.30
N PHE A 72 8.88 42.98 -11.32
CA PHE A 72 10.31 42.74 -11.07
C PHE A 72 10.60 41.27 -10.74
N HIS A 73 9.80 40.68 -9.86
CA HIS A 73 9.94 39.28 -9.45
C HIS A 73 9.78 38.32 -10.64
N ALA A 74 8.80 38.57 -11.51
CA ALA A 74 8.59 37.79 -12.73
C ALA A 74 9.81 37.86 -13.68
N GLN A 75 10.38 39.05 -13.86
CA GLN A 75 11.60 39.24 -14.67
C GLN A 75 12.81 38.52 -14.07
N PHE A 76 12.96 38.53 -12.75
CA PHE A 76 14.04 37.83 -12.06
C PHE A 76 13.93 36.30 -12.22
N VAL A 77 12.74 35.73 -12.04
CA VAL A 77 12.48 34.30 -12.27
C VAL A 77 12.75 33.91 -13.73
N GLN A 78 12.34 34.76 -14.68
CA GLN A 78 12.57 34.53 -16.10
C GLN A 78 14.07 34.55 -16.45
N ALA A 79 14.84 35.49 -15.90
CA ALA A 79 16.28 35.58 -16.10
C ALA A 79 17.04 34.39 -15.50
N LEU A 80 16.64 33.93 -14.31
CA LEU A 80 17.23 32.77 -13.65
C LEU A 80 16.96 31.48 -14.46
N THR A 81 15.74 31.33 -14.96
CA THR A 81 15.33 30.22 -15.84
C THR A 81 16.12 30.22 -17.15
N GLY A 82 16.28 31.39 -17.78
CA GLY A 82 17.05 31.54 -19.01
C GLY A 82 18.56 31.27 -18.83
N SER A 83 19.10 31.63 -17.66
CA SER A 83 20.50 31.35 -17.31
C SER A 83 20.74 29.85 -17.12
N ALA A 84 19.83 29.15 -16.41
CA ALA A 84 19.88 27.69 -16.27
C ALA A 84 19.85 26.99 -17.64
N GLY A 85 18.97 27.42 -18.55
CA GLY A 85 18.91 26.89 -19.92
C GLY A 85 20.19 27.15 -20.73
N SER A 86 20.84 28.30 -20.53
CA SER A 86 22.10 28.63 -21.19
C SER A 86 23.24 27.71 -20.74
N TYR A 87 23.38 27.45 -19.44
CA TYR A 87 24.40 26.52 -18.93
C TYR A 87 24.11 25.07 -19.37
N ALA A 88 22.84 24.63 -19.36
CA ALA A 88 22.46 23.31 -19.86
C ALA A 88 22.76 23.14 -21.36
N SER A 89 22.54 24.18 -22.18
CA SER A 89 22.88 24.12 -23.61
C SER A 89 24.39 24.07 -23.88
N ALA A 90 25.19 24.75 -23.04
CA ALA A 90 26.65 24.67 -23.11
C ALA A 90 27.18 23.27 -22.75
N GLU A 91 26.56 22.61 -21.77
CA GLU A 91 26.87 21.21 -21.41
C GLU A 91 26.48 20.25 -22.53
N SER A 92 25.30 20.41 -23.14
CA SER A 92 24.86 19.62 -24.29
C SER A 92 25.79 19.74 -25.50
N ALA A 93 26.27 20.96 -25.79
CA ALA A 93 27.24 21.21 -26.86
C ALA A 93 28.60 20.53 -26.60
N ALA A 94 29.02 20.47 -25.33
CA ALA A 94 30.24 19.77 -24.94
C ALA A 94 30.13 18.24 -25.04
N ALA A 95 28.92 17.68 -24.97
CA ALA A 95 28.65 16.24 -25.07
C ALA A 95 28.49 15.70 -26.51
N GLN A 96 28.28 16.56 -27.53
CA GLN A 96 28.04 16.14 -28.92
C GLN A 96 29.09 15.17 -29.53
N PRO A 97 30.40 15.31 -29.26
CA PRO A 97 31.40 14.36 -29.76
C PRO A 97 31.24 12.94 -29.19
N LEU A 98 30.68 12.79 -27.99
CA LEU A 98 30.43 11.49 -27.37
C LEU A 98 29.24 10.78 -28.03
N GLN A 99 28.17 11.50 -28.38
CA GLN A 99 27.00 10.94 -29.08
C GLN A 99 27.38 10.37 -30.46
N SER A 100 28.23 11.09 -31.22
CA SER A 100 28.69 10.61 -32.53
C SER A 100 29.46 9.30 -32.46
N LEU A 101 30.20 9.07 -31.36
CA LEU A 101 30.90 7.81 -31.12
C LEU A 101 29.93 6.67 -30.74
N LEU A 102 28.95 6.96 -29.89
CA LEU A 102 27.87 6.04 -29.53
C LEU A 102 27.12 5.53 -30.76
N ASP A 103 26.78 6.42 -31.68
CA ASP A 103 26.07 6.06 -32.92
C ASP A 103 26.86 5.08 -33.80
N VAL A 104 28.19 5.29 -33.93
CA VAL A 104 29.08 4.39 -34.68
C VAL A 104 29.15 3.00 -34.03
N VAL A 105 29.27 2.94 -32.70
CA VAL A 105 29.31 1.68 -31.96
C VAL A 105 27.97 0.96 -32.08
N ASN A 106 26.87 1.67 -31.88
CA ASN A 106 25.53 1.10 -31.99
C ASN A 106 25.22 0.60 -33.40
N ALA A 107 25.65 1.30 -34.45
CA ALA A 107 25.45 0.87 -35.83
C ALA A 107 26.06 -0.52 -36.11
N GLN A 108 27.23 -0.82 -35.51
CA GLN A 108 27.84 -2.14 -35.62
C GLN A 108 27.00 -3.22 -34.92
N PHE A 109 26.52 -2.96 -33.71
CA PHE A 109 25.68 -3.91 -32.97
C PHE A 109 24.31 -4.12 -33.62
N VAL A 110 23.69 -3.07 -34.14
CA VAL A 110 22.44 -3.18 -34.90
C VAL A 110 22.66 -4.00 -36.18
N ALA A 111 23.75 -3.76 -36.91
CA ALA A 111 24.06 -4.52 -38.12
C ALA A 111 24.30 -6.02 -37.86
N GLN A 112 24.89 -6.36 -36.70
CA GLN A 112 25.24 -7.74 -36.36
C GLN A 112 24.15 -8.49 -35.60
N THR A 113 23.37 -7.81 -34.76
CA THR A 113 22.43 -8.43 -33.81
C THR A 113 20.99 -7.94 -33.94
N GLY A 114 20.75 -6.91 -34.77
CA GLY A 114 19.44 -6.26 -34.91
C GLY A 114 19.04 -5.38 -33.73
N ARG A 115 19.96 -5.14 -32.78
CA ARG A 115 19.69 -4.46 -31.51
C ARG A 115 20.92 -3.64 -31.08
N PRO A 116 20.75 -2.41 -30.59
CA PRO A 116 21.88 -1.57 -30.21
C PRO A 116 22.60 -2.11 -28.97
N LEU A 117 23.82 -1.66 -28.73
CA LEU A 117 24.54 -1.95 -27.48
C LEU A 117 24.03 -1.07 -26.35
N ILE A 118 23.85 0.22 -26.63
CA ILE A 118 23.33 1.25 -25.74
C ILE A 118 22.13 1.89 -26.41
N GLY A 119 21.01 2.01 -25.71
CA GLY A 119 19.81 2.68 -26.23
C GLY A 119 18.55 2.06 -25.64
N ASN A 120 17.46 2.83 -25.55
CA ASN A 120 16.21 2.29 -25.02
C ASN A 120 15.43 1.50 -26.07
N GLY A 121 14.54 0.64 -25.61
CA GLY A 121 13.62 -0.10 -26.45
C GLY A 121 12.49 0.79 -26.94
N ALA A 122 12.10 0.63 -28.20
CA ALA A 122 11.01 1.41 -28.76
C ALA A 122 9.67 1.07 -28.10
N ASN A 123 8.87 2.09 -27.77
CA ASN A 123 7.53 1.87 -27.22
C ASN A 123 6.60 1.21 -28.26
N GLY A 124 5.71 0.32 -27.83
CA GLY A 124 4.62 -0.21 -28.65
C GLY A 124 3.62 0.89 -29.03
N ALA A 125 2.97 0.78 -30.19
CA ALA A 125 2.01 1.77 -30.64
C ALA A 125 0.71 1.77 -29.77
N PRO A 126 0.19 2.93 -29.34
CA PRO A 126 -1.08 3.02 -28.60
C PRO A 126 -2.25 2.42 -29.38
N GLY A 127 -3.17 1.75 -28.69
CA GLY A 127 -4.39 1.18 -29.26
C GLY A 127 -4.19 -0.06 -30.13
N THR A 128 -2.99 -0.65 -30.17
CA THR A 128 -2.69 -1.84 -30.99
C THR A 128 -2.45 -3.11 -30.18
N GLY A 129 -2.19 -2.99 -28.87
CA GLY A 129 -1.67 -4.08 -28.04
C GLY A 129 -0.25 -4.52 -28.41
N GLN A 130 0.50 -3.73 -29.19
CA GLN A 130 1.87 -4.07 -29.58
C GLN A 130 2.80 -4.06 -28.38
N ASN A 131 3.66 -5.08 -28.27
CA ASN A 131 4.68 -5.13 -27.23
C ASN A 131 5.73 -4.01 -27.41
N GLY A 132 6.32 -3.58 -26.29
CA GLY A 132 7.52 -2.75 -26.31
C GLY A 132 8.74 -3.54 -26.81
N GLY A 133 9.63 -2.85 -27.51
CA GLY A 133 10.93 -3.38 -27.93
C GLY A 133 11.88 -3.56 -26.75
N ALA A 134 12.84 -4.48 -26.87
CA ALA A 134 13.87 -4.64 -25.86
C ALA A 134 14.86 -3.44 -25.87
N GLY A 135 15.36 -3.04 -24.71
CA GLY A 135 16.46 -2.05 -24.59
C GLY A 135 17.76 -2.57 -25.19
N GLY A 136 18.82 -1.77 -25.31
CA GLY A 136 20.13 -2.20 -25.83
C GLY A 136 20.74 -3.36 -25.05
N TRP A 137 21.73 -4.06 -25.60
CA TRP A 137 22.31 -5.24 -24.93
C TRP A 137 22.97 -4.92 -23.58
N LEU A 138 23.69 -3.80 -23.50
CA LEU A 138 24.44 -3.40 -22.32
C LEU A 138 23.67 -2.38 -21.49
N ILE A 139 23.31 -1.23 -22.05
CA ILE A 139 22.56 -0.18 -21.35
C ILE A 139 21.29 0.11 -22.13
N GLY A 140 20.13 0.00 -21.50
CA GLY A 140 18.88 0.35 -22.14
C GLY A 140 17.66 -0.08 -21.37
N ASN A 141 16.72 0.84 -21.17
CA ASN A 141 15.40 0.52 -20.67
C ASN A 141 14.60 -0.23 -21.74
N GLY A 142 13.71 -1.12 -21.34
CA GLY A 142 12.74 -1.72 -22.25
C GLY A 142 11.66 -0.71 -22.65
N GLY A 143 11.15 -0.83 -23.88
CA GLY A 143 10.06 0.03 -24.34
C GLY A 143 8.75 -0.27 -23.62
N ALA A 144 7.90 0.74 -23.42
CA ALA A 144 6.56 0.55 -22.89
C ALA A 144 5.66 -0.22 -23.87
N GLY A 145 4.77 -1.07 -23.36
CA GLY A 145 3.75 -1.75 -24.14
C GLY A 145 2.68 -0.78 -24.66
N GLY A 146 2.19 -1.01 -25.88
CA GLY A 146 1.07 -0.28 -26.46
C GLY A 146 -0.25 -0.66 -25.79
N SER A 147 -1.14 0.32 -25.59
CA SER A 147 -2.49 0.03 -25.08
C SER A 147 -3.29 -0.86 -26.03
N GLY A 148 -4.20 -1.66 -25.50
CA GLY A 148 -5.03 -2.58 -26.27
C GLY A 148 -6.09 -1.88 -27.13
N THR A 149 -6.54 -2.57 -28.17
CA THR A 149 -7.57 -2.06 -29.09
C THR A 149 -8.89 -1.84 -28.35
N SER A 150 -9.57 -0.73 -28.63
CA SER A 150 -10.92 -0.44 -28.11
C SER A 150 -11.85 -0.27 -29.29
N THR A 151 -12.36 -1.39 -29.82
CA THR A 151 -13.19 -1.43 -31.03
C THR A 151 -14.64 -1.66 -30.67
N ALA A 152 -15.56 -0.86 -31.20
CA ALA A 152 -16.99 -1.03 -30.99
C ALA A 152 -17.45 -2.43 -31.43
N GLY A 153 -18.26 -3.10 -30.61
CA GLY A 153 -18.80 -4.43 -30.90
C GLY A 153 -17.88 -5.61 -30.55
N ALA A 154 -16.65 -5.37 -30.11
CA ALA A 154 -15.68 -6.39 -29.75
C ALA A 154 -15.30 -6.30 -28.25
N ASP A 155 -14.69 -7.37 -27.76
CA ASP A 155 -13.97 -7.31 -26.48
C ASP A 155 -12.80 -6.32 -26.60
N GLY A 156 -12.39 -5.77 -25.46
CA GLY A 156 -11.18 -4.98 -25.39
C GLY A 156 -9.96 -5.84 -25.77
N GLY A 157 -9.11 -5.34 -26.66
CA GLY A 157 -7.86 -6.02 -27.00
C GLY A 157 -6.90 -6.04 -25.81
N PRO A 158 -6.03 -7.06 -25.69
CA PRO A 158 -5.01 -7.06 -24.65
C PRO A 158 -4.03 -5.90 -24.85
N GLY A 159 -3.52 -5.37 -23.74
CA GLY A 159 -2.36 -4.47 -23.75
C GLY A 159 -1.09 -5.23 -24.11
N GLY A 160 -0.16 -4.56 -24.80
CA GLY A 160 1.12 -5.13 -25.15
C GLY A 160 2.03 -5.29 -23.93
N ALA A 161 2.85 -6.33 -23.91
CA ALA A 161 3.86 -6.47 -22.87
C ALA A 161 4.93 -5.38 -22.98
N GLY A 162 5.48 -4.96 -21.84
CA GLY A 162 6.68 -4.13 -21.81
C GLY A 162 7.90 -4.89 -22.31
N GLY A 163 8.85 -4.17 -22.92
CA GLY A 163 10.10 -4.73 -23.39
C GLY A 163 11.04 -5.10 -22.24
N ALA A 164 11.85 -6.13 -22.43
CA ALA A 164 12.93 -6.43 -21.48
C ALA A 164 14.04 -5.36 -21.58
N SER A 165 14.74 -5.12 -20.47
CA SER A 165 15.89 -4.22 -20.47
C SER A 165 17.17 -4.87 -21.04
N GLY A 166 18.21 -4.05 -21.17
CA GLY A 166 19.59 -4.50 -21.31
C GLY A 166 20.17 -5.08 -20.03
N LEU A 167 21.47 -5.34 -20.02
CA LEU A 167 22.17 -5.77 -18.79
C LEU A 167 21.99 -4.75 -17.65
N PHE A 168 22.06 -3.47 -17.99
CA PHE A 168 21.75 -2.32 -17.16
C PHE A 168 20.54 -1.56 -17.74
N GLY A 169 19.46 -1.48 -16.98
CA GLY A 169 18.27 -0.72 -17.38
C GLY A 169 17.01 -1.31 -16.77
N SER A 170 15.93 -0.52 -16.77
CA SER A 170 14.63 -0.96 -16.28
C SER A 170 13.81 -1.62 -17.37
N GLY A 171 13.04 -2.66 -17.03
CA GLY A 171 12.06 -3.24 -17.93
C GLY A 171 10.93 -2.25 -18.22
N GLY A 172 10.41 -2.27 -19.43
CA GLY A 172 9.34 -1.35 -19.85
C GLY A 172 8.02 -1.64 -19.16
N ALA A 173 7.19 -0.61 -18.94
CA ALA A 173 5.84 -0.81 -18.40
C ALA A 173 4.93 -1.58 -19.38
N GLY A 174 4.02 -2.41 -18.85
CA GLY A 174 3.00 -3.08 -19.64
C GLY A 174 1.92 -2.11 -20.13
N GLY A 175 1.40 -2.34 -21.33
CA GLY A 175 0.31 -1.56 -21.92
C GLY A 175 -1.02 -1.81 -21.22
N ALA A 176 -1.86 -0.79 -21.07
CA ALA A 176 -3.22 -0.96 -20.55
C ALA A 176 -4.08 -1.81 -21.51
N GLY A 177 -4.99 -2.62 -20.97
CA GLY A 177 -5.99 -3.35 -21.74
C GLY A 177 -7.02 -2.42 -22.39
N GLY A 178 -7.56 -2.84 -23.52
CA GLY A 178 -8.59 -2.12 -24.26
C GLY A 178 -9.92 -2.03 -23.53
N VAL A 179 -10.64 -0.94 -23.70
CA VAL A 179 -11.97 -0.74 -23.13
C VAL A 179 -13.03 -1.34 -24.05
N ALA A 180 -13.96 -2.11 -23.48
CA ALA A 180 -15.15 -2.58 -24.17
C ALA A 180 -16.36 -1.70 -23.80
N THR A 181 -17.06 -1.17 -24.81
CA THR A 181 -18.23 -0.30 -24.62
C THR A 181 -19.54 -0.93 -25.09
N THR A 182 -19.54 -2.22 -25.42
CA THR A 182 -20.70 -2.93 -25.97
C THR A 182 -21.18 -4.02 -25.02
N ALA A 183 -22.50 -4.18 -24.91
CA ALA A 183 -23.16 -5.25 -24.16
C ALA A 183 -22.54 -6.64 -24.44
N GLY A 184 -22.35 -7.42 -23.38
CA GLY A 184 -21.82 -8.78 -23.45
C GLY A 184 -20.34 -8.89 -23.80
N LYS A 185 -19.59 -7.78 -23.84
CA LYS A 185 -18.15 -7.75 -24.13
C LYS A 185 -17.32 -7.48 -22.89
N ALA A 186 -16.14 -8.08 -22.84
CA ALA A 186 -15.21 -8.00 -21.73
C ALA A 186 -14.13 -6.95 -21.98
N GLY A 187 -13.61 -6.35 -20.91
CA GLY A 187 -12.42 -5.52 -21.01
C GLY A 187 -11.17 -6.35 -21.34
N GLY A 188 -10.22 -5.75 -22.04
CA GLY A 188 -8.98 -6.42 -22.42
C GLY A 188 -8.03 -6.60 -21.25
N ALA A 189 -7.22 -7.66 -21.23
CA ALA A 189 -6.20 -7.82 -20.19
C ALA A 189 -5.10 -6.74 -20.31
N GLY A 190 -4.52 -6.31 -19.19
CA GLY A 190 -3.31 -5.50 -19.19
C GLY A 190 -2.09 -6.33 -19.63
N GLY A 191 -1.14 -5.68 -20.30
CA GLY A 191 0.12 -6.28 -20.71
C GLY A 191 1.06 -6.49 -19.52
N ALA A 192 1.88 -7.54 -19.56
CA ALA A 192 2.89 -7.75 -18.51
C ALA A 192 3.97 -6.66 -18.57
N GLY A 193 4.56 -6.31 -17.42
CA GLY A 193 5.76 -5.50 -17.37
C GLY A 193 6.98 -6.27 -17.90
N GLY A 194 7.95 -5.53 -18.44
CA GLY A 194 9.20 -6.07 -18.94
C GLY A 194 10.14 -6.49 -17.81
N ASN A 195 10.91 -7.54 -18.02
CA ASN A 195 11.91 -7.97 -17.04
C ASN A 195 13.17 -7.10 -17.12
N ALA A 196 13.81 -6.89 -15.97
CA ALA A 196 15.21 -6.46 -15.94
C ALA A 196 16.16 -7.66 -15.95
N MET A 197 17.40 -7.45 -16.42
CA MET A 197 18.38 -8.54 -16.59
C MET A 197 19.34 -8.65 -15.40
N LEU A 198 20.42 -7.86 -15.32
CA LEU A 198 21.40 -7.93 -14.22
C LEU A 198 21.16 -6.81 -13.20
N TRP A 199 21.03 -5.58 -13.69
CA TRP A 199 20.78 -4.39 -12.89
C TRP A 199 19.61 -3.59 -13.46
N GLY A 200 18.65 -3.28 -12.59
CA GLY A 200 17.52 -2.41 -12.92
C GLY A 200 16.20 -2.97 -12.45
N SER A 201 15.18 -2.12 -12.46
CA SER A 201 13.84 -2.47 -12.01
C SER A 201 13.05 -3.21 -13.08
N GLY A 202 12.26 -4.21 -12.69
CA GLY A 202 11.22 -4.76 -13.53
C GLY A 202 10.13 -3.73 -13.81
N GLY A 203 9.54 -3.79 -15.00
CA GLY A 203 8.46 -2.90 -15.42
C GLY A 203 7.16 -3.20 -14.67
N ALA A 204 6.35 -2.18 -14.42
CA ALA A 204 5.01 -2.36 -13.86
C ALA A 204 4.09 -3.08 -14.87
N GLY A 205 3.17 -3.90 -14.36
CA GLY A 205 2.10 -4.49 -15.17
C GLY A 205 1.07 -3.46 -15.61
N GLY A 206 0.53 -3.62 -16.82
CA GLY A 206 -0.51 -2.76 -17.37
C GLY A 206 -1.86 -2.96 -16.67
N ALA A 207 -2.66 -1.90 -16.58
CA ALA A 207 -4.02 -1.99 -16.05
C ALA A 207 -4.91 -2.85 -16.97
N GLY A 208 -5.86 -3.57 -16.37
CA GLY A 208 -6.94 -4.21 -17.09
C GLY A 208 -7.91 -3.20 -17.71
N GLY A 209 -8.43 -3.52 -18.87
CA GLY A 209 -9.42 -2.73 -19.60
C GLY A 209 -10.80 -2.78 -18.93
N ALA A 210 -11.54 -1.68 -19.02
CA ALA A 210 -12.88 -1.59 -18.47
C ALA A 210 -13.95 -2.18 -19.40
N SER A 211 -15.06 -2.64 -18.84
CA SER A 211 -16.29 -3.02 -19.54
C SER A 211 -17.41 -2.05 -19.14
N THR A 212 -17.83 -1.16 -20.05
CA THR A 212 -18.61 0.04 -19.69
C THR A 212 -20.14 -0.08 -19.90
N ASP A 213 -20.64 -1.22 -20.36
CA ASP A 213 -22.06 -1.44 -20.65
C ASP A 213 -22.81 -2.11 -19.48
N GLY A 214 -24.10 -1.80 -19.29
CA GLY A 214 -24.93 -2.37 -18.21
C GLY A 214 -25.20 -3.87 -18.32
N ALA A 215 -25.01 -4.46 -19.51
CA ALA A 215 -24.99 -5.90 -19.76
C ALA A 215 -23.57 -6.42 -20.10
N GLY A 216 -22.53 -5.67 -19.73
CA GLY A 216 -21.14 -6.01 -19.98
C GLY A 216 -20.70 -7.35 -19.37
N ALA A 217 -19.71 -7.99 -20.00
CA ALA A 217 -18.99 -9.10 -19.40
C ALA A 217 -17.89 -8.57 -18.46
N GLY A 218 -17.06 -9.46 -17.90
CA GLY A 218 -16.09 -9.09 -16.86
C GLY A 218 -15.09 -8.01 -17.26
N GLY A 219 -14.58 -7.29 -16.26
CA GLY A 219 -13.43 -6.39 -16.44
C GLY A 219 -12.17 -7.18 -16.82
N GLY A 220 -11.27 -6.57 -17.57
CA GLY A 220 -10.02 -7.21 -17.98
C GLY A 220 -9.08 -7.44 -16.80
N ALA A 221 -8.33 -8.53 -16.76
CA ALA A 221 -7.34 -8.74 -15.71
C ALA A 221 -6.17 -7.74 -15.84
N GLY A 222 -5.56 -7.37 -14.72
CA GLY A 222 -4.31 -6.62 -14.71
C GLY A 222 -3.13 -7.47 -15.20
N GLY A 223 -2.15 -6.82 -15.82
CA GLY A 223 -0.91 -7.44 -16.27
C GLY A 223 0.02 -7.75 -15.10
N ARG A 224 0.84 -8.80 -15.23
CA ARG A 224 1.86 -9.11 -14.21
C ARG A 224 2.96 -8.07 -14.20
N GLY A 225 3.56 -7.82 -13.04
CA GLY A 225 4.81 -7.07 -12.96
C GLY A 225 5.99 -7.85 -13.56
N GLY A 226 6.98 -7.13 -14.09
CA GLY A 226 8.23 -7.72 -14.58
C GLY A 226 9.18 -8.07 -13.45
N ASN A 227 10.02 -9.07 -13.65
CA ASN A 227 11.01 -9.46 -12.65
C ASN A 227 12.10 -8.38 -12.51
N ALA A 228 12.62 -8.24 -11.28
CA ALA A 228 13.81 -7.45 -10.99
C ALA A 228 15.06 -8.01 -11.71
N GLY A 229 16.09 -7.17 -11.84
CA GLY A 229 17.41 -7.62 -12.26
C GLY A 229 18.00 -8.62 -11.25
N LEU A 230 18.83 -9.56 -11.75
CA LEU A 230 19.38 -10.66 -10.97
C LEU A 230 20.10 -10.21 -9.69
N LEU A 231 20.77 -9.05 -9.71
CA LEU A 231 21.53 -8.55 -8.56
C LEU A 231 20.74 -7.46 -7.81
N PHE A 232 20.28 -6.43 -8.54
CA PHE A 232 19.65 -5.24 -7.94
C PHE A 232 18.55 -4.65 -8.82
N GLY A 233 17.65 -3.90 -8.18
CA GLY A 233 16.53 -3.18 -8.78
C GLY A 233 15.16 -3.71 -8.35
N ALA A 234 14.14 -2.85 -8.32
CA ALA A 234 12.82 -3.22 -7.81
C ALA A 234 12.13 -4.24 -8.72
N ALA A 235 11.46 -5.24 -8.17
CA ALA A 235 10.54 -6.04 -8.97
C ALA A 235 9.32 -5.19 -9.35
N GLY A 236 8.78 -5.43 -10.55
CA GLY A 236 7.62 -4.70 -11.04
C GLY A 236 6.36 -5.03 -10.24
N ALA A 237 5.55 -4.02 -9.94
CA ALA A 237 4.22 -4.23 -9.36
C ALA A 237 3.26 -4.81 -10.42
N GLY A 238 2.30 -5.61 -9.99
CA GLY A 238 1.20 -6.06 -10.83
C GLY A 238 0.23 -4.91 -11.15
N GLY A 239 -0.33 -4.94 -12.36
CA GLY A 239 -1.33 -3.98 -12.80
C GLY A 239 -2.69 -4.22 -12.12
N PRO A 240 -3.51 -3.18 -11.89
CA PRO A 240 -4.85 -3.35 -11.34
C PRO A 240 -5.77 -4.01 -12.37
N GLY A 241 -6.77 -4.75 -11.88
CA GLY A 241 -7.86 -5.27 -12.69
C GLY A 241 -8.81 -4.18 -13.16
N GLY A 242 -9.41 -4.39 -14.33
CA GLY A 242 -10.34 -3.47 -14.96
C GLY A 242 -11.71 -3.47 -14.30
N PHE A 243 -12.37 -2.33 -14.35
CA PHE A 243 -13.73 -2.14 -13.85
C PHE A 243 -14.81 -2.75 -14.78
N THR A 244 -15.97 -3.14 -14.25
CA THR A 244 -17.17 -3.46 -15.05
C THR A 244 -18.46 -2.87 -14.49
N PHE A 245 -19.39 -2.49 -15.37
CA PHE A 245 -20.81 -2.35 -15.01
C PHE A 245 -21.60 -3.63 -15.31
N GLY A 246 -22.79 -3.72 -14.74
CA GLY A 246 -23.67 -4.88 -14.92
C GLY A 246 -23.38 -5.99 -13.92
N GLY A 247 -23.93 -7.19 -14.17
CA GLY A 247 -23.88 -8.32 -13.24
C GLY A 247 -22.55 -9.07 -13.17
N ALA A 248 -21.50 -8.62 -13.87
CA ALA A 248 -20.24 -9.34 -14.00
C ALA A 248 -19.22 -8.99 -12.89
N THR A 249 -18.21 -9.85 -12.75
CA THR A 249 -17.09 -9.65 -11.83
C THR A 249 -16.09 -8.64 -12.41
N GLY A 250 -15.54 -7.77 -11.56
CA GLY A 250 -14.40 -6.93 -11.94
C GLY A 250 -13.17 -7.77 -12.28
N GLY A 251 -12.24 -7.21 -13.03
CA GLY A 251 -11.01 -7.90 -13.42
C GLY A 251 -10.14 -8.24 -12.21
N ALA A 252 -9.44 -9.37 -12.24
CA ALA A 252 -8.44 -9.67 -11.21
C ALA A 252 -7.22 -8.75 -11.34
N GLY A 253 -6.56 -8.45 -10.24
CA GLY A 253 -5.26 -7.79 -10.25
C GLY A 253 -4.16 -8.72 -10.78
N GLY A 254 -3.15 -8.14 -11.43
CA GLY A 254 -1.97 -8.87 -11.89
C GLY A 254 -1.05 -9.25 -10.75
N ALA A 255 -0.33 -10.36 -10.86
CA ALA A 255 0.68 -10.72 -9.87
C ALA A 255 1.89 -9.76 -9.92
N GLY A 256 2.56 -9.58 -8.79
CA GLY A 256 3.86 -8.90 -8.75
C GLY A 256 4.96 -9.71 -9.42
N GLY A 257 6.01 -9.02 -9.89
CA GLY A 257 7.22 -9.64 -10.43
C GLY A 257 8.07 -10.26 -9.34
N ASN A 258 8.92 -11.22 -9.69
CA ASN A 258 9.85 -11.82 -8.72
C ASN A 258 11.06 -10.92 -8.48
N GLY A 259 11.59 -10.96 -7.26
CA GLY A 259 12.84 -10.31 -6.88
C GLY A 259 14.08 -11.04 -7.43
N GLY A 260 15.17 -10.28 -7.61
CA GLY A 260 16.52 -10.77 -7.80
C GLY A 260 17.22 -11.03 -6.47
N LEU A 261 18.49 -11.43 -6.50
CA LEU A 261 19.26 -11.96 -5.37
C LEU A 261 19.08 -11.17 -4.06
N PHE A 262 19.08 -9.83 -4.12
CA PHE A 262 18.98 -8.94 -2.96
C PHE A 262 17.69 -8.11 -2.91
N THR A 263 16.70 -8.43 -3.74
CA THR A 263 15.53 -7.56 -3.91
C THR A 263 14.27 -8.31 -3.56
N ASP A 264 13.31 -7.56 -3.04
CA ASP A 264 12.03 -8.10 -2.67
C ASP A 264 11.19 -8.42 -3.91
N GLY A 265 10.19 -9.28 -3.74
CA GLY A 265 9.17 -9.49 -4.74
C GLY A 265 8.29 -8.25 -4.91
N GLY A 266 7.76 -8.06 -6.10
CA GLY A 266 6.86 -6.95 -6.40
C GLY A 266 5.49 -7.15 -5.78
N ALA A 267 4.77 -6.05 -5.50
CA ALA A 267 3.38 -6.11 -5.05
C ALA A 267 2.46 -6.70 -6.13
N GLY A 268 1.44 -7.42 -5.70
CA GLY A 268 0.29 -7.74 -6.54
C GLY A 268 -0.60 -6.52 -6.79
N GLY A 269 -1.18 -6.45 -7.98
CA GLY A 269 -2.12 -5.40 -8.37
C GLY A 269 -3.48 -5.54 -7.68
N ALA A 270 -4.19 -4.43 -7.51
CA ALA A 270 -5.53 -4.45 -6.93
C ALA A 270 -6.56 -5.09 -7.88
N GLY A 271 -7.59 -5.72 -7.32
CA GLY A 271 -8.75 -6.19 -8.09
C GLY A 271 -9.63 -5.04 -8.57
N GLY A 272 -10.21 -5.18 -9.76
CA GLY A 272 -11.14 -4.23 -10.35
C GLY A 272 -12.51 -4.27 -9.67
N PRO A 273 -13.23 -3.14 -9.57
CA PRO A 273 -14.60 -3.15 -9.08
C PRO A 273 -15.57 -3.74 -10.11
N GLY A 274 -16.65 -4.36 -9.64
CA GLY A 274 -17.72 -4.95 -10.46
C GLY A 274 -18.90 -5.34 -9.58
N ALA A 275 -19.93 -5.99 -10.12
CA ALA A 275 -21.03 -6.49 -9.27
C ALA A 275 -20.47 -7.33 -8.13
N THR A 276 -19.61 -8.29 -8.50
CA THR A 276 -18.63 -8.90 -7.60
C THR A 276 -17.27 -8.23 -7.84
N GLY A 277 -16.55 -7.91 -6.78
CA GLY A 277 -15.20 -7.37 -6.91
C GLY A 277 -14.22 -8.42 -7.46
N GLY A 278 -13.29 -8.00 -8.33
CA GLY A 278 -12.20 -8.85 -8.78
C GLY A 278 -11.21 -9.16 -7.67
N ALA A 279 -10.56 -10.32 -7.70
CA ALA A 279 -9.54 -10.66 -6.71
C ALA A 279 -8.29 -9.78 -6.87
N GLY A 280 -7.57 -9.51 -5.78
CA GLY A 280 -6.23 -8.93 -5.83
C GLY A 280 -5.21 -9.92 -6.38
N GLY A 281 -4.16 -9.40 -7.02
CA GLY A 281 -3.05 -10.20 -7.51
C GLY A 281 -2.14 -10.68 -6.38
N ALA A 282 -1.49 -11.83 -6.54
CA ALA A 282 -0.50 -12.29 -5.57
C ALA A 282 0.77 -11.41 -5.61
N GLY A 283 1.45 -11.29 -4.47
CA GLY A 283 2.80 -10.74 -4.42
C GLY A 283 3.81 -11.68 -5.09
N GLY A 284 4.86 -11.10 -5.68
CA GLY A 284 5.96 -11.86 -6.26
C GLY A 284 6.86 -12.49 -5.19
N THR A 285 7.60 -13.53 -5.54
CA THR A 285 8.56 -14.12 -4.58
C THR A 285 9.78 -13.22 -4.43
N GLY A 286 10.31 -13.12 -3.22
CA GLY A 286 11.62 -12.48 -3.01
C GLY A 286 12.75 -13.30 -3.63
N GLY A 287 13.85 -12.65 -4.03
CA GLY A 287 15.07 -13.40 -4.35
C GLY A 287 15.80 -13.82 -3.08
N MET A 288 16.99 -14.42 -3.20
CA MET A 288 17.62 -15.19 -2.12
C MET A 288 17.66 -14.49 -0.74
N PHE A 289 17.89 -13.17 -0.70
CA PHE A 289 17.86 -12.35 0.51
C PHE A 289 16.65 -11.41 0.60
N GLY A 290 15.84 -11.33 -0.45
CA GLY A 290 14.67 -10.47 -0.51
C GLY A 290 13.45 -11.09 0.17
N ALA A 291 12.64 -10.24 0.77
CA ALA A 291 11.32 -10.60 1.26
C ALA A 291 10.35 -10.86 0.11
N GLY A 292 9.30 -11.62 0.40
CA GLY A 292 8.18 -11.76 -0.52
C GLY A 292 7.46 -10.43 -0.75
N GLY A 293 7.00 -10.21 -1.97
CA GLY A 293 6.14 -9.09 -2.31
C GLY A 293 4.77 -9.22 -1.67
N THR A 294 4.07 -8.12 -1.48
CA THR A 294 2.77 -8.14 -0.83
C THR A 294 1.63 -8.47 -1.79
N GLY A 295 0.58 -9.11 -1.30
CA GLY A 295 -0.63 -9.33 -2.09
C GLY A 295 -1.41 -8.04 -2.34
N GLY A 296 -2.02 -7.93 -3.52
CA GLY A 296 -2.87 -6.80 -3.89
C GLY A 296 -4.23 -6.83 -3.19
N ALA A 297 -4.84 -5.66 -3.01
CA ALA A 297 -6.18 -5.58 -2.42
C ALA A 297 -7.25 -6.16 -3.37
N GLY A 298 -8.31 -6.74 -2.80
CA GLY A 298 -9.49 -7.15 -3.56
C GLY A 298 -10.34 -5.96 -4.01
N GLY A 299 -10.99 -6.10 -5.16
CA GLY A 299 -11.87 -5.09 -5.73
C GLY A 299 -13.19 -4.96 -4.96
N ILE A 300 -13.85 -3.81 -5.11
CA ILE A 300 -15.12 -3.54 -4.44
C ILE A 300 -16.28 -4.17 -5.22
N GLY A 301 -17.17 -4.88 -4.51
CA GLY A 301 -18.46 -5.32 -5.04
C GLY A 301 -19.47 -4.18 -5.00
N THR A 302 -19.86 -3.67 -6.17
CA THR A 302 -20.69 -2.46 -6.31
C THR A 302 -22.18 -2.75 -6.44
N SER A 303 -22.56 -4.01 -6.66
CA SER A 303 -23.97 -4.41 -6.74
C SER A 303 -24.61 -4.60 -5.37
N THR A 304 -25.90 -4.30 -5.25
CA THR A 304 -26.74 -4.61 -4.08
C THR A 304 -27.47 -5.95 -4.20
N THR A 305 -27.27 -6.70 -5.30
CA THR A 305 -27.89 -8.00 -5.53
C THR A 305 -27.33 -9.08 -4.59
N ALA A 306 -28.19 -9.99 -4.14
CA ALA A 306 -27.77 -11.14 -3.33
C ALA A 306 -26.79 -12.03 -4.12
N GLY A 307 -25.74 -12.51 -3.44
CA GLY A 307 -24.69 -13.38 -4.00
C GLY A 307 -23.45 -12.64 -4.51
N THR A 308 -23.50 -11.31 -4.65
CA THR A 308 -22.33 -10.55 -5.11
C THR A 308 -21.44 -10.12 -3.93
N THR A 309 -20.14 -10.42 -3.99
CA THR A 309 -19.20 -10.18 -2.90
C THR A 309 -18.14 -9.15 -3.25
N GLY A 310 -17.39 -8.71 -2.25
CA GLY A 310 -16.11 -8.07 -2.48
C GLY A 310 -15.11 -9.08 -3.05
N GLY A 311 -14.09 -8.60 -3.73
CA GLY A 311 -13.00 -9.43 -4.22
C GLY A 311 -12.09 -9.86 -3.07
N ALA A 312 -11.55 -11.08 -3.13
CA ALA A 312 -10.55 -11.51 -2.17
C ALA A 312 -9.25 -10.71 -2.34
N GLY A 313 -8.52 -10.48 -1.25
CA GLY A 313 -7.15 -9.99 -1.32
C GLY A 313 -6.21 -11.06 -1.89
N GLY A 314 -5.17 -10.63 -2.57
CA GLY A 314 -4.12 -11.52 -3.09
C GLY A 314 -3.23 -12.03 -1.96
N ALA A 315 -2.66 -13.22 -2.13
CA ALA A 315 -1.69 -13.74 -1.18
C ALA A 315 -0.37 -12.95 -1.23
N GLY A 316 0.34 -12.87 -0.11
CA GLY A 316 1.73 -12.44 -0.08
C GLY A 316 2.63 -13.47 -0.76
N GLY A 317 3.69 -12.99 -1.40
CA GLY A 317 4.73 -13.84 -1.99
C GLY A 317 5.60 -14.49 -0.92
N ALA A 318 6.20 -15.62 -1.25
CA ALA A 318 7.18 -16.25 -0.36
C ALA A 318 8.47 -15.42 -0.30
N GLY A 319 9.13 -15.41 0.86
CA GLY A 319 10.50 -14.92 0.97
C GLY A 319 11.47 -15.83 0.23
N GLY A 320 12.60 -15.28 -0.25
CA GLY A 320 13.71 -16.13 -0.69
C GLY A 320 14.39 -16.82 0.49
N MET A 321 15.45 -17.58 0.25
CA MET A 321 16.09 -18.46 1.25
C MET A 321 16.35 -17.82 2.62
N PHE A 322 16.66 -16.52 2.65
CA PHE A 322 16.91 -15.71 3.86
C PHE A 322 15.91 -14.57 4.08
N GLY A 323 14.87 -14.47 3.24
CA GLY A 323 13.88 -13.40 3.28
C GLY A 323 12.68 -13.72 4.16
N ALA A 324 12.01 -12.67 4.63
CA ALA A 324 10.70 -12.79 5.28
C ALA A 324 9.59 -13.04 4.25
N GLY A 325 8.48 -13.60 4.70
CA GLY A 325 7.29 -13.74 3.87
C GLY A 325 6.63 -12.39 3.56
N GLY A 326 6.07 -12.26 2.37
CA GLY A 326 5.28 -11.09 1.97
C GLY A 326 3.92 -11.07 2.67
N THR A 327 3.36 -9.91 2.92
CA THR A 327 2.06 -9.81 3.61
C THR A 327 0.89 -10.05 2.65
N GLY A 328 -0.22 -10.59 3.15
CA GLY A 328 -1.44 -10.74 2.36
C GLY A 328 -2.15 -9.42 2.09
N GLY A 329 -2.82 -9.32 0.95
CA GLY A 329 -3.62 -8.16 0.57
C GLY A 329 -4.97 -8.12 1.31
N SER A 330 -5.53 -6.94 1.52
CA SER A 330 -6.86 -6.81 2.12
C SER A 330 -7.96 -7.25 1.16
N GLY A 331 -9.04 -7.84 1.66
CA GLY A 331 -10.26 -8.10 0.91
C GLY A 331 -11.03 -6.82 0.60
N GLY A 332 -11.75 -6.80 -0.53
CA GLY A 332 -12.55 -5.68 -0.95
C GLY A 332 -13.90 -5.59 -0.24
N SER A 333 -14.43 -4.39 -0.08
CA SER A 333 -15.77 -4.18 0.49
C SER A 333 -16.88 -4.57 -0.49
N SER A 334 -18.09 -4.78 0.00
CA SER A 334 -19.26 -5.10 -0.84
C SER A 334 -20.53 -4.35 -0.43
N LEU A 335 -21.32 -3.95 -1.43
CA LEU A 335 -22.67 -3.40 -1.26
C LEU A 335 -23.77 -4.48 -1.29
N GLY A 336 -23.43 -5.72 -1.64
CA GLY A 336 -24.38 -6.80 -1.94
C GLY A 336 -24.48 -7.85 -0.83
N SER A 337 -23.51 -8.76 -0.76
CA SER A 337 -23.42 -9.87 0.19
C SER A 337 -22.17 -9.76 1.07
N ALA A 338 -21.22 -10.71 1.02
CA ALA A 338 -20.08 -10.66 1.92
C ALA A 338 -18.97 -9.72 1.43
N GLY A 339 -18.28 -9.05 2.35
CA GLY A 339 -16.95 -8.51 2.06
C GLY A 339 -16.00 -9.63 1.61
N GLY A 340 -15.02 -9.29 0.77
CA GLY A 340 -14.04 -10.28 0.28
C GLY A 340 -13.10 -10.74 1.39
N ALA A 341 -12.59 -11.97 1.33
CA ALA A 341 -11.59 -12.43 2.29
C ALA A 341 -10.25 -11.70 2.13
N GLY A 342 -9.48 -11.59 3.20
CA GLY A 342 -8.09 -11.15 3.14
C GLY A 342 -7.21 -12.25 2.56
N GLY A 343 -6.15 -11.87 1.86
CA GLY A 343 -5.17 -12.81 1.34
C GLY A 343 -4.28 -13.37 2.43
N ALA A 344 -3.78 -14.60 2.26
CA ALA A 344 -2.82 -15.16 3.20
C ALA A 344 -1.47 -14.42 3.14
N GLY A 345 -0.76 -14.36 4.26
CA GLY A 345 0.66 -14.01 4.26
C GLY A 345 1.49 -15.12 3.60
N GLY A 346 2.57 -14.74 2.95
CA GLY A 346 3.55 -15.65 2.37
C GLY A 346 4.44 -16.26 3.44
N ASP A 347 4.95 -17.45 3.17
CA ASP A 347 5.90 -18.12 4.05
C ASP A 347 7.30 -17.49 3.95
N ALA A 348 8.08 -17.57 5.03
CA ALA A 348 9.49 -17.17 5.03
C ALA A 348 10.40 -18.21 4.37
N GLY A 349 11.63 -17.79 4.05
CA GLY A 349 12.67 -18.65 3.49
C GLY A 349 13.13 -19.77 4.41
N MET A 350 13.60 -20.88 3.82
CA MET A 350 14.02 -22.09 4.54
C MET A 350 15.12 -21.85 5.60
N PHE A 351 16.07 -20.95 5.33
CA PHE A 351 17.19 -20.61 6.22
C PHE A 351 17.06 -19.23 6.85
N SER A 352 15.89 -18.61 6.68
CA SER A 352 15.64 -17.25 7.07
C SER A 352 15.60 -17.11 8.59
N PHE A 353 16.18 -16.01 9.09
CA PHE A 353 15.80 -15.45 10.39
C PHE A 353 14.49 -14.65 10.29
N GLY A 354 14.02 -14.42 9.06
CA GLY A 354 12.79 -13.70 8.76
C GLY A 354 11.56 -14.50 9.10
N ASP A 355 10.51 -13.75 9.43
CA ASP A 355 9.24 -14.27 9.90
C ASP A 355 8.26 -14.49 8.74
N GLY A 356 7.25 -15.32 8.98
CA GLY A 356 6.14 -15.45 8.05
C GLY A 356 5.39 -14.13 7.88
N GLY A 357 4.86 -13.89 6.69
CA GLY A 357 4.15 -12.64 6.38
C GLY A 357 2.83 -12.55 7.14
N ALA A 358 2.41 -11.34 7.52
CA ALA A 358 1.10 -11.14 8.14
C ALA A 358 -0.03 -11.44 7.13
N GLY A 359 -1.14 -12.00 7.64
CA GLY A 359 -2.36 -12.19 6.87
C GLY A 359 -3.04 -10.86 6.55
N GLY A 360 -3.62 -10.80 5.35
CA GLY A 360 -4.39 -9.67 4.88
C GLY A 360 -5.73 -9.57 5.58
N ALA A 361 -6.26 -8.36 5.61
CA ALA A 361 -7.48 -8.06 6.31
C ALA A 361 -8.70 -8.26 5.35
N GLY A 362 -9.64 -9.18 5.58
CA GLY A 362 -10.97 -9.23 4.92
C GLY A 362 -11.81 -7.94 4.89
N GLY A 363 -12.60 -7.75 3.84
CA GLY A 363 -13.35 -6.52 3.54
C GLY A 363 -14.70 -6.39 4.25
N GLU A 364 -15.31 -5.22 4.12
CA GLU A 364 -16.58 -4.89 4.77
C GLU A 364 -17.81 -5.37 3.98
N GLY A 365 -18.88 -5.76 4.67
CA GLY A 365 -20.23 -5.93 4.11
C GLY A 365 -21.14 -4.76 4.51
N LEU A 366 -21.72 -4.04 3.53
CA LEU A 366 -22.34 -2.73 3.76
C LEU A 366 -23.89 -2.69 3.70
N ASN A 367 -24.56 -3.76 3.28
CA ASN A 367 -26.03 -3.78 3.12
C ASN A 367 -26.77 -4.43 4.32
N ASN A 368 -27.83 -3.76 4.78
CA ASN A 368 -28.56 -4.09 6.02
C ASN A 368 -29.23 -5.46 6.05
N ALA A 369 -29.52 -6.08 4.90
CA ALA A 369 -30.36 -7.28 4.87
C ALA A 369 -29.56 -8.60 4.78
N GLN A 370 -28.32 -8.60 4.27
CA GLN A 370 -27.69 -9.84 3.75
C GLN A 370 -26.15 -9.91 3.86
N THR A 371 -25.47 -9.01 4.59
CA THR A 371 -24.00 -8.86 4.44
C THR A 371 -23.19 -9.29 5.66
N ALA A 372 -22.29 -10.26 5.46
CA ALA A 372 -21.25 -10.63 6.41
C ALA A 372 -19.94 -9.89 6.09
N GLY A 373 -19.09 -9.70 7.10
CA GLY A 373 -17.72 -9.26 6.88
C GLY A 373 -16.88 -10.38 6.25
N GLY A 374 -15.89 -9.99 5.47
CA GLY A 374 -14.93 -10.93 4.89
C GLY A 374 -14.02 -11.52 5.96
N ALA A 375 -13.61 -12.78 5.80
CA ALA A 375 -12.65 -13.41 6.71
C ALA A 375 -11.27 -12.75 6.60
N GLY A 376 -10.52 -12.68 7.71
CA GLY A 376 -9.10 -12.37 7.69
C GLY A 376 -8.28 -13.49 7.05
N GLY A 377 -7.20 -13.11 6.37
CA GLY A 377 -6.23 -14.03 5.80
C GLY A 377 -5.35 -14.66 6.88
N ALA A 378 -4.91 -15.90 6.67
CA ALA A 378 -3.96 -16.53 7.57
C ALA A 378 -2.58 -15.85 7.50
N GLY A 379 -1.84 -15.85 8.60
CA GLY A 379 -0.42 -15.51 8.60
C GLY A 379 0.41 -16.62 7.96
N GLY A 380 1.51 -16.25 7.30
CA GLY A 380 2.47 -17.17 6.73
C GLY A 380 3.30 -17.86 7.80
N ASN A 381 3.83 -19.03 7.49
CA ASN A 381 4.72 -19.77 8.38
C ASN A 381 6.15 -19.22 8.31
N ALA A 382 6.92 -19.44 9.37
CA ALA A 382 8.35 -19.13 9.39
C ALA A 382 9.19 -20.13 8.56
N GLY A 383 10.50 -19.87 8.53
CA GLY A 383 11.50 -20.78 7.93
C GLY A 383 11.64 -22.11 8.69
N LEU A 384 12.42 -23.05 8.14
CA LEU A 384 12.47 -24.42 8.65
C LEU A 384 13.04 -24.51 10.07
N LEU A 385 14.11 -23.77 10.39
CA LEU A 385 14.83 -23.90 11.66
C LEU A 385 14.50 -22.77 12.64
N VAL A 386 14.51 -21.52 12.18
CA VAL A 386 14.36 -20.33 13.02
C VAL A 386 13.32 -19.39 12.40
N GLY A 387 12.66 -18.60 13.24
CA GLY A 387 11.74 -17.54 12.84
C GLY A 387 10.34 -17.72 13.44
N ASN A 388 9.59 -16.61 13.49
CA ASN A 388 8.25 -16.59 14.04
C ASN A 388 7.20 -16.69 12.93
N GLY A 389 6.05 -17.25 13.28
CA GLY A 389 4.90 -17.25 12.38
C GLY A 389 4.32 -15.84 12.22
N GLY A 390 3.75 -15.57 11.05
CA GLY A 390 3.05 -14.33 10.77
C GLY A 390 1.75 -14.20 11.56
N ALA A 391 1.37 -12.98 11.94
CA ALA A 391 0.07 -12.74 12.55
C ALA A 391 -1.07 -13.00 11.55
N GLY A 392 -2.19 -13.54 12.01
CA GLY A 392 -3.41 -13.64 11.22
C GLY A 392 -4.06 -12.27 11.02
N GLY A 393 -4.64 -12.05 9.84
CA GLY A 393 -5.38 -10.83 9.54
C GLY A 393 -6.67 -10.75 10.36
N ALA A 394 -7.07 -9.55 10.76
CA ALA A 394 -8.36 -9.37 11.40
C ALA A 394 -9.51 -9.75 10.43
N GLY A 395 -10.70 -10.03 10.96
CA GLY A 395 -11.92 -10.21 10.18
C GLY A 395 -12.56 -8.87 9.83
N GLY A 396 -13.09 -8.76 8.61
CA GLY A 396 -13.82 -7.60 8.14
C GLY A 396 -15.14 -7.43 8.88
N GLN A 397 -15.68 -6.23 8.85
CA GLN A 397 -16.95 -5.95 9.51
C GLN A 397 -18.14 -6.34 8.63
N GLY A 398 -19.26 -6.72 9.25
CA GLY A 398 -20.50 -6.97 8.51
C GLY A 398 -21.72 -6.38 9.19
N ARG A 399 -22.81 -6.22 8.43
CA ARG A 399 -24.08 -5.76 9.01
C ARG A 399 -24.90 -6.90 9.58
N THR A 400 -24.73 -8.12 9.13
CA THR A 400 -25.39 -9.30 9.73
C THR A 400 -24.42 -10.02 10.65
N ALA A 401 -23.26 -10.44 10.13
CA ALA A 401 -22.22 -11.12 10.89
C ALA A 401 -20.86 -10.48 10.64
N GLY A 402 -20.04 -10.34 11.67
CA GLY A 402 -18.63 -10.00 11.50
C GLY A 402 -17.87 -11.14 10.83
N GLY A 403 -16.83 -10.79 10.07
CA GLY A 403 -15.91 -11.75 9.47
C GLY A 403 -15.05 -12.44 10.53
N VAL A 404 -14.70 -13.70 10.30
CA VAL A 404 -13.78 -14.42 11.19
C VAL A 404 -12.36 -13.87 11.07
N GLY A 405 -11.61 -13.83 12.16
CA GLY A 405 -10.17 -13.53 12.13
C GLY A 405 -9.38 -14.67 11.52
N GLY A 406 -8.29 -14.35 10.82
CA GLY A 406 -7.38 -15.31 10.22
C GLY A 406 -6.51 -16.00 11.27
N ALA A 407 -6.09 -17.24 10.99
CA ALA A 407 -5.16 -17.94 11.87
C ALA A 407 -3.75 -17.32 11.82
N GLY A 408 -3.01 -17.38 12.93
CA GLY A 408 -1.58 -17.09 12.94
C GLY A 408 -0.78 -18.23 12.31
N GLY A 409 0.35 -17.89 11.69
CA GLY A 409 1.27 -18.85 11.10
C GLY A 409 2.10 -19.59 12.14
N ASN A 410 2.64 -20.75 11.78
CA ASN A 410 3.51 -21.52 12.67
C ASN A 410 4.94 -21.00 12.66
N ALA A 411 5.65 -21.20 13.78
CA ALA A 411 7.07 -20.91 13.90
C ALA A 411 7.96 -21.94 13.20
N GLY A 412 9.26 -21.63 13.12
CA GLY A 412 10.28 -22.58 12.67
C GLY A 412 10.50 -23.70 13.69
N GLN A 413 11.01 -24.85 13.27
CA GLN A 413 11.03 -26.06 14.08
C GLN A 413 11.89 -25.94 15.34
N LEU A 414 13.00 -25.20 15.33
CA LEU A 414 13.94 -25.13 16.45
C LEU A 414 13.67 -23.93 17.37
N LEU A 415 13.67 -22.71 16.82
CA LEU A 415 13.56 -21.45 17.58
C LEU A 415 12.54 -20.50 16.95
N GLY A 416 11.46 -20.21 17.67
CA GLY A 416 10.47 -19.24 17.24
C GLY A 416 9.12 -19.43 17.92
N SER A 417 8.37 -18.34 17.96
CA SER A 417 7.01 -18.28 18.49
C SER A 417 5.99 -18.30 17.36
N GLY A 418 4.87 -18.99 17.56
CA GLY A 418 3.77 -18.99 16.60
C GLY A 418 3.13 -17.61 16.52
N GLY A 419 2.58 -17.25 15.35
CA GLY A 419 1.93 -15.96 15.16
C GLY A 419 0.61 -15.86 15.92
N SER A 420 0.22 -14.66 16.36
CA SER A 420 -1.11 -14.43 16.95
C SER A 420 -2.22 -14.60 15.91
N GLY A 421 -3.35 -15.17 16.30
CA GLY A 421 -4.58 -15.16 15.50
C GLY A 421 -5.17 -13.76 15.38
N GLY A 422 -5.83 -13.48 14.25
CA GLY A 422 -6.50 -12.20 14.00
C GLY A 422 -7.79 -12.06 14.81
N THR A 423 -8.16 -10.83 15.14
CA THR A 423 -9.43 -10.55 15.81
C THR A 423 -10.62 -10.75 14.87
N GLY A 424 -11.75 -11.26 15.34
CA GLY A 424 -13.00 -11.28 14.59
C GLY A 424 -13.54 -9.87 14.37
N GLY A 425 -14.19 -9.65 13.23
CA GLY A 425 -14.82 -8.38 12.88
C GLY A 425 -16.11 -8.12 13.66
N ALA A 426 -16.48 -6.85 13.81
CA ALA A 426 -17.75 -6.48 14.41
C ALA A 426 -18.94 -6.80 13.47
N GLY A 427 -20.08 -7.19 14.05
CA GLY A 427 -21.35 -7.42 13.36
C GLY A 427 -22.51 -6.72 14.06
N ILE A 428 -23.61 -6.38 13.35
CA ILE A 428 -24.81 -5.89 14.06
C ILE A 428 -25.49 -7.04 14.79
N ALA A 429 -25.73 -8.18 14.15
CA ALA A 429 -26.31 -9.33 14.85
C ALA A 429 -25.22 -10.12 15.58
N THR A 430 -24.33 -10.77 14.83
CA THR A 430 -23.31 -11.67 15.39
C THR A 430 -21.91 -11.14 15.14
N GLY A 431 -21.07 -11.04 16.16
CA GLY A 431 -19.66 -10.77 15.99
C GLY A 431 -18.92 -11.94 15.35
N GLY A 432 -17.87 -11.65 14.58
CA GLY A 432 -17.05 -12.70 13.95
C GLY A 432 -16.19 -13.44 14.97
N ALA A 433 -15.90 -14.72 14.76
CA ALA A 433 -14.99 -15.44 15.64
C ALA A 433 -13.54 -14.93 15.49
N GLY A 434 -12.75 -15.00 16.55
CA GLY A 434 -11.30 -14.77 16.48
C GLY A 434 -10.57 -15.95 15.84
N GLY A 435 -9.43 -15.68 15.22
CA GLY A 435 -8.58 -16.68 14.58
C GLY A 435 -7.73 -17.45 15.60
N ALA A 436 -7.33 -18.68 15.26
CA ALA A 436 -6.42 -19.45 16.10
C ALA A 436 -5.00 -18.86 16.09
N GLY A 437 -4.27 -18.97 17.19
CA GLY A 437 -2.83 -18.73 17.22
C GLY A 437 -2.03 -19.88 16.61
N GLY A 438 -0.86 -19.59 16.06
CA GLY A 438 0.04 -20.59 15.49
C GLY A 438 0.86 -21.33 16.55
N ASN A 439 1.42 -22.49 16.19
CA ASN A 439 2.25 -23.28 17.09
C ASN A 439 3.69 -22.76 17.16
N SER A 440 4.36 -23.00 18.28
CA SER A 440 5.78 -22.68 18.46
C SER A 440 6.73 -23.69 17.80
N GLY A 441 8.02 -23.34 17.75
CA GLY A 441 9.10 -24.30 17.59
C GLY A 441 9.39 -25.06 18.89
N VAL A 442 10.45 -25.87 18.89
CA VAL A 442 10.98 -26.54 20.11
C VAL A 442 11.22 -25.53 21.23
N PHE A 443 11.76 -24.36 20.90
CA PHE A 443 11.91 -23.20 21.79
C PHE A 443 11.07 -22.03 21.29
N GLY A 444 10.13 -21.56 22.11
CA GLY A 444 9.30 -20.39 21.83
C GLY A 444 7.86 -20.59 22.30
N ASN A 445 7.04 -19.54 22.22
CA ASN A 445 5.67 -19.60 22.70
C ASN A 445 4.69 -19.90 21.56
N GLY A 446 3.62 -20.62 21.87
CA GLY A 446 2.46 -20.67 20.98
C GLY A 446 1.85 -19.28 20.83
N GLY A 447 1.24 -18.98 19.68
CA GLY A 447 0.58 -17.70 19.43
C GLY A 447 -0.73 -17.57 20.20
N ASN A 448 -1.10 -16.35 20.60
CA ASN A 448 -2.43 -16.13 21.20
C ASN A 448 -3.53 -16.33 20.16
N GLY A 449 -4.66 -16.89 20.57
CA GLY A 449 -5.89 -16.83 19.79
C GLY A 449 -6.40 -15.39 19.73
N GLY A 450 -6.96 -14.99 18.60
CA GLY A 450 -7.56 -13.67 18.42
C GLY A 450 -8.88 -13.56 19.17
N ASN A 451 -9.25 -12.35 19.58
CA ASN A 451 -10.54 -12.13 20.23
C ASN A 451 -11.71 -12.19 19.22
N GLY A 452 -12.90 -12.59 19.66
CA GLY A 452 -14.11 -12.55 18.85
C GLY A 452 -14.72 -11.16 18.75
N GLY A 453 -15.22 -10.75 17.58
CA GLY A 453 -15.76 -9.41 17.37
C GLY A 453 -17.04 -9.13 18.16
N ALA A 454 -17.36 -7.84 18.30
CA ALA A 454 -18.60 -7.39 18.95
C ALA A 454 -19.84 -7.67 18.08
N GLY A 455 -20.95 -8.00 18.74
CA GLY A 455 -22.31 -8.09 18.18
C GLY A 455 -23.32 -7.32 19.04
N VAL A 456 -24.45 -6.89 18.48
CA VAL A 456 -25.57 -6.40 19.30
C VAL A 456 -26.28 -7.58 19.96
N THR A 457 -26.49 -8.69 19.24
CA THR A 457 -27.19 -9.87 19.78
C THR A 457 -26.22 -10.93 20.29
N THR A 458 -25.27 -11.36 19.47
CA THR A 458 -24.32 -12.41 19.86
C THR A 458 -22.89 -11.96 19.63
N GLY A 459 -22.06 -11.99 20.66
CA GLY A 459 -20.63 -11.77 20.52
C GLY A 459 -19.94 -12.93 19.79
N GLY A 460 -18.90 -12.63 19.02
CA GLY A 460 -18.10 -13.66 18.37
C GLY A 460 -17.29 -14.48 19.38
N ASN A 461 -17.06 -15.76 19.12
CA ASN A 461 -16.20 -16.56 19.99
C ASN A 461 -14.74 -16.16 19.85
N GLY A 462 -13.96 -16.24 20.93
CA GLY A 462 -12.52 -16.13 20.86
C GLY A 462 -11.87 -17.32 20.16
N GLY A 463 -10.74 -17.08 19.51
CA GLY A 463 -9.94 -18.11 18.86
C GLY A 463 -9.13 -18.93 19.86
N THR A 464 -8.66 -20.11 19.44
CA THR A 464 -7.80 -20.95 20.28
C THR A 464 -6.37 -20.42 20.31
N GLY A 465 -5.68 -20.53 21.45
CA GLY A 465 -4.25 -20.34 21.53
C GLY A 465 -3.49 -21.49 20.87
N GLY A 466 -2.32 -21.18 20.29
CA GLY A 466 -1.41 -22.17 19.72
C GLY A 466 -0.58 -22.87 20.80
N ASN A 467 -0.06 -24.05 20.50
CA ASN A 467 0.66 -24.85 21.49
C ASN A 467 2.15 -24.50 21.54
N GLY A 468 2.72 -24.62 22.74
CA GLY A 468 4.16 -24.79 22.93
C GLY A 468 4.60 -26.23 22.62
N VAL A 469 5.88 -26.46 22.33
CA VAL A 469 6.41 -27.80 22.00
C VAL A 469 7.25 -28.39 23.14
N LEU A 470 8.49 -27.91 23.35
CA LEU A 470 9.38 -28.44 24.39
C LEU A 470 9.63 -27.40 25.49
N ILE A 471 10.09 -26.21 25.10
CA ILE A 471 10.35 -25.08 26.00
C ILE A 471 9.60 -23.85 25.48
N GLY A 472 8.66 -23.36 26.29
CA GLY A 472 7.90 -22.15 26.04
C GLY A 472 6.41 -22.33 26.38
N ASN A 473 5.73 -21.20 26.47
CA ASN A 473 4.35 -21.17 26.91
C ASN A 473 3.38 -21.57 25.80
N GLY A 474 2.24 -22.14 26.18
CA GLY A 474 1.08 -22.18 25.29
C GLY A 474 0.52 -20.78 25.10
N GLY A 475 -0.12 -20.51 23.97
CA GLY A 475 -0.75 -19.22 23.70
C GLY A 475 -2.06 -19.05 24.45
N ASN A 476 -2.42 -17.81 24.81
CA ASN A 476 -3.70 -17.53 25.45
C ASN A 476 -4.88 -17.82 24.52
N ALA A 477 -6.00 -18.26 25.09
CA ALA A 477 -7.29 -18.19 24.43
C ALA A 477 -7.61 -16.76 24.00
N GLY A 478 -8.32 -16.60 22.90
CA GLY A 478 -9.01 -15.36 22.56
C GLY A 478 -10.16 -15.10 23.52
N SER A 479 -10.40 -13.84 23.85
CA SER A 479 -11.60 -13.44 24.57
C SER A 479 -12.83 -13.49 23.65
N GLY A 480 -14.00 -13.79 24.22
CA GLY A 480 -15.26 -13.66 23.50
C GLY A 480 -15.66 -12.19 23.29
N GLY A 481 -16.38 -11.93 22.21
CA GLY A 481 -16.95 -10.63 21.88
C GLY A 481 -18.14 -10.26 22.75
N THR A 482 -18.46 -8.97 22.75
CA THR A 482 -19.63 -8.43 23.46
C THR A 482 -20.92 -8.67 22.66
N GLY A 483 -22.05 -8.76 23.36
CA GLY A 483 -23.41 -8.91 22.82
C GLY A 483 -24.39 -9.22 23.96
N THR A 484 -25.71 -9.19 23.70
CA THR A 484 -26.69 -9.64 24.71
C THR A 484 -26.43 -11.09 25.13
N THR A 485 -26.00 -11.92 24.18
CA THR A 485 -25.31 -13.18 24.41
C THR A 485 -23.83 -12.97 24.16
N ALA A 486 -23.01 -12.95 25.21
CA ALA A 486 -21.56 -12.82 25.04
C ALA A 486 -20.98 -14.03 24.29
N GLY A 487 -19.96 -13.77 23.47
CA GLY A 487 -19.19 -14.83 22.84
C GLY A 487 -18.43 -15.65 23.88
N LYS A 488 -18.17 -16.93 23.58
CA LYS A 488 -17.33 -17.77 24.45
C LYS A 488 -15.86 -17.39 24.27
N ALA A 489 -15.08 -17.45 25.34
CA ALA A 489 -13.63 -17.46 25.20
C ALA A 489 -13.19 -18.73 24.45
N GLY A 490 -12.08 -18.64 23.72
CA GLY A 490 -11.45 -19.81 23.11
C GLY A 490 -10.80 -20.71 24.16
N LEU A 491 -10.12 -21.76 23.67
CA LEU A 491 -9.24 -22.58 24.52
C LEU A 491 -7.81 -22.05 24.45
N GLY A 492 -7.10 -22.09 25.58
CA GLY A 492 -5.66 -21.82 25.61
C GLY A 492 -4.88 -22.99 25.00
N GLY A 493 -3.68 -22.70 24.51
CA GLY A 493 -2.75 -23.73 24.06
C GLY A 493 -2.04 -24.40 25.24
N THR A 494 -1.63 -25.65 25.07
CA THR A 494 -0.79 -26.34 26.07
C THR A 494 0.64 -25.82 26.01
N SER A 495 1.33 -25.80 27.15
CA SER A 495 2.75 -25.46 27.24
C SER A 495 3.67 -26.50 26.59
N GLY A 496 4.95 -26.15 26.46
CA GLY A 496 6.00 -27.12 26.19
C GLY A 496 6.10 -28.19 27.28
N LEU A 497 6.56 -29.39 26.88
CA LEU A 497 6.64 -30.58 27.73
C LEU A 497 7.68 -30.49 28.87
N LEU A 498 8.70 -29.63 28.73
CA LEU A 498 9.79 -29.51 29.71
C LEU A 498 9.69 -28.25 30.55
N LEU A 499 9.39 -27.12 29.92
CA LEU A 499 9.26 -25.83 30.59
C LEU A 499 8.26 -24.94 29.85
N GLY A 500 7.40 -24.26 30.59
CA GLY A 500 6.44 -23.30 30.04
C GLY A 500 5.11 -23.35 30.76
N ALA A 501 4.45 -22.20 30.84
CA ALA A 501 3.10 -22.07 31.37
C ALA A 501 2.08 -22.39 30.28
N ASP A 502 0.99 -23.03 30.65
CA ASP A 502 -0.14 -23.18 29.73
C ASP A 502 -0.74 -21.82 29.38
N GLY A 503 -1.36 -21.75 28.22
CA GLY A 503 -2.19 -20.63 27.84
C GLY A 503 -3.38 -20.47 28.78
N ILE A 504 -3.79 -19.23 29.03
CA ILE A 504 -5.00 -18.98 29.80
C ILE A 504 -6.19 -19.64 29.08
N GLY A 505 -6.91 -20.50 29.81
CA GLY A 505 -8.04 -21.28 29.30
C GLY A 505 -7.64 -22.60 28.64
N ALA A 506 -6.40 -23.08 28.80
CA ALA A 506 -5.98 -24.38 28.27
C ALA A 506 -6.71 -25.56 28.94
N PRO A 507 -6.95 -26.67 28.21
CA PRO A 507 -7.45 -27.89 28.80
C PRO A 507 -6.48 -28.42 29.88
N ILE A 508 -7.02 -28.90 31.00
CA ILE A 508 -6.21 -29.52 32.05
C ILE A 508 -5.61 -30.82 31.49
N SER A 509 -4.28 -30.94 31.56
CA SER A 509 -3.57 -32.12 31.12
C SER A 509 -3.84 -33.32 32.01
N THR A 510 -4.02 -34.49 31.40
CA THR A 510 -4.10 -35.78 32.11
C THR A 510 -2.72 -36.41 32.34
N ASN A 511 -1.65 -35.78 31.84
CA ASN A 511 -0.28 -36.26 32.03
C ASN A 511 0.28 -35.79 33.38
N PRO A 512 0.65 -36.70 34.30
CA PRO A 512 1.14 -36.33 35.64
C PRO A 512 2.44 -35.52 35.62
N ILE A 513 3.28 -35.70 34.59
CA ILE A 513 4.54 -34.94 34.44
C ILE A 513 4.25 -33.47 34.16
N HIS A 514 3.24 -33.20 33.33
CA HIS A 514 2.87 -31.83 32.97
C HIS A 514 2.16 -31.10 34.12
N MET A 515 1.32 -31.79 34.90
CA MET A 515 0.76 -31.21 36.13
C MET A 515 1.85 -30.81 37.13
N LEU A 516 2.84 -31.69 37.37
CA LEU A 516 3.97 -31.37 38.25
C LEU A 516 4.80 -30.18 37.74
N GLN A 517 4.97 -30.07 36.41
CA GLN A 517 5.63 -28.91 35.79
C GLN A 517 4.89 -27.61 36.10
N GLN A 518 3.55 -27.57 35.94
CA GLN A 518 2.76 -26.35 36.21
C GLN A 518 2.81 -25.96 37.70
N ASP A 519 2.79 -26.94 38.62
CA ASP A 519 2.93 -26.67 40.06
C ASP A 519 4.31 -26.09 40.41
N ALA A 520 5.37 -26.66 39.86
CA ALA A 520 6.73 -26.15 40.04
C ALA A 520 6.87 -24.72 39.48
N LEU A 521 6.28 -24.43 38.32
CA LEU A 521 6.25 -23.09 37.73
C LEU A 521 5.54 -22.08 38.62
N ASN A 522 4.43 -22.46 39.25
CA ASN A 522 3.72 -21.59 40.19
C ASN A 522 4.60 -21.20 41.39
N ILE A 523 5.36 -22.16 41.94
CA ILE A 523 6.31 -21.91 43.04
C ILE A 523 7.42 -20.94 42.59
N VAL A 524 7.96 -21.13 41.39
CA VAL A 524 9.02 -20.26 40.83
C VAL A 524 8.50 -18.85 40.54
N ASN A 525 7.28 -18.73 40.03
CA ASN A 525 6.71 -17.45 39.62
C ASN A 525 6.27 -16.58 40.79
N GLN A 526 5.77 -17.16 41.89
CA GLN A 526 5.24 -16.40 43.03
C GLN A 526 6.18 -15.30 43.56
N PRO A 527 7.47 -15.56 43.89
CA PRO A 527 8.35 -14.52 44.41
C PRO A 527 8.59 -13.41 43.38
N VAL A 528 8.69 -13.73 42.09
CA VAL A 528 8.90 -12.74 41.01
C VAL A 528 7.65 -11.91 40.77
N GLN A 529 6.47 -12.53 40.81
CA GLN A 529 5.19 -11.85 40.66
C GLN A 529 4.90 -10.94 41.85
N ALA A 530 5.23 -11.36 43.07
CA ALA A 530 5.10 -10.51 44.26
C ALA A 530 6.05 -9.29 44.23
N LEU A 531 7.27 -9.47 43.69
CA LEU A 531 8.27 -8.40 43.63
C LEU A 531 8.03 -7.41 42.48
N THR A 532 7.61 -7.90 41.31
CA THR A 532 7.59 -7.11 40.06
C THR A 532 6.19 -6.89 39.49
N GLY A 533 5.17 -7.51 40.08
CA GLY A 533 3.81 -7.52 39.54
C GLY A 533 3.60 -8.42 38.33
N ARG A 534 4.66 -9.09 37.83
CA ARG A 534 4.65 -9.96 36.64
C ARG A 534 5.34 -11.29 36.94
N PRO A 535 4.86 -12.42 36.38
CA PRO A 535 5.54 -13.71 36.56
C PRO A 535 6.89 -13.72 35.83
N LEU A 536 7.74 -14.69 36.16
CA LEU A 536 8.96 -14.94 35.39
C LEU A 536 8.64 -15.63 34.06
N ILE A 537 7.78 -16.66 34.12
CA ILE A 537 7.30 -17.47 33.00
C ILE A 537 5.77 -17.52 33.09
N GLY A 538 5.07 -16.85 32.20
CA GLY A 538 3.61 -16.88 32.21
C GLY A 538 3.03 -15.85 31.26
N ASN A 539 1.81 -16.06 30.80
CA ASN A 539 1.16 -15.11 29.91
C ASN A 539 0.43 -14.02 30.70
N GLY A 540 0.32 -12.85 30.09
CA GLY A 540 -0.50 -11.77 30.61
C GLY A 540 -1.99 -12.10 30.50
N ALA A 541 -2.77 -11.63 31.46
CA ALA A 541 -4.23 -11.84 31.47
C ALA A 541 -4.90 -11.06 30.35
N ASN A 542 -5.88 -11.66 29.67
CA ASN A 542 -6.71 -10.92 28.73
C ASN A 542 -7.58 -9.89 29.48
N GLY A 543 -7.85 -8.76 28.85
CA GLY A 543 -8.80 -7.79 29.36
C GLY A 543 -10.24 -8.34 29.36
N THR A 544 -11.03 -7.92 30.35
CA THR A 544 -12.43 -8.33 30.51
C THR A 544 -13.32 -7.76 29.40
N PRO A 545 -13.98 -8.57 28.56
CA PRO A 545 -14.82 -8.08 27.45
C PRO A 545 -15.86 -7.03 27.88
N GLY A 546 -16.02 -5.99 27.06
CA GLY A 546 -16.98 -4.90 27.28
C GLY A 546 -16.47 -3.78 28.18
N THR A 547 -15.27 -3.90 28.76
CA THR A 547 -14.69 -2.85 29.59
C THR A 547 -13.72 -1.94 28.84
N GLY A 548 -13.21 -2.38 27.68
CA GLY A 548 -12.07 -1.71 27.02
C GLY A 548 -10.76 -1.78 27.81
N ALA A 549 -10.66 -2.62 28.85
CA ALA A 549 -9.44 -2.81 29.61
C ALA A 549 -8.30 -3.37 28.75
N ALA A 550 -7.08 -2.89 29.00
CA ALA A 550 -5.89 -3.44 28.37
C ALA A 550 -5.63 -4.89 28.82
N GLY A 551 -4.99 -5.68 27.96
CA GLY A 551 -4.40 -6.95 28.36
C GLY A 551 -3.17 -6.71 29.24
N GLY A 552 -2.95 -7.61 30.20
CA GLY A 552 -1.74 -7.60 31.02
C GLY A 552 -0.51 -8.01 30.23
N ASP A 553 0.67 -7.59 30.67
CA ASP A 553 1.92 -7.98 30.02
C ASP A 553 2.31 -9.44 30.35
N GLY A 554 3.06 -10.07 29.45
CA GLY A 554 3.65 -11.40 29.66
C GLY A 554 4.74 -11.43 30.74
N GLY A 555 5.21 -12.62 31.11
CA GLY A 555 6.29 -12.80 32.08
C GLY A 555 7.66 -12.33 31.57
N TRP A 556 8.59 -12.09 32.48
CA TRP A 556 9.89 -11.47 32.15
C TRP A 556 10.75 -12.28 31.17
N LEU A 557 10.73 -13.62 31.24
CA LEU A 557 11.49 -14.49 30.34
C LEU A 557 10.63 -15.03 29.21
N PHE A 558 9.57 -15.76 29.57
CA PHE A 558 8.61 -16.32 28.63
C PHE A 558 7.22 -15.81 28.97
N GLY A 559 6.50 -15.31 27.98
CA GLY A 559 5.11 -14.95 28.16
C GLY A 559 4.55 -14.17 27.01
N ASN A 560 3.38 -14.55 26.52
CA ASN A 560 2.65 -13.66 25.63
C ASN A 560 1.95 -12.57 26.43
N GLY A 561 1.82 -11.38 25.86
CA GLY A 561 0.90 -10.38 26.38
C GLY A 561 -0.54 -10.86 26.29
N GLY A 562 -1.37 -10.44 27.23
CA GLY A 562 -2.80 -10.70 27.20
C GLY A 562 -3.49 -9.90 26.09
N ASN A 563 -4.57 -10.42 25.54
CA ASN A 563 -5.35 -9.69 24.54
C ASN A 563 -6.14 -8.56 25.20
N GLY A 564 -6.25 -7.41 24.53
CA GLY A 564 -7.07 -6.30 24.98
C GLY A 564 -8.56 -6.64 24.95
N ALA A 565 -9.33 -6.05 25.87
CA ALA A 565 -10.77 -6.26 25.94
C ALA A 565 -11.52 -5.57 24.80
N HIS A 566 -12.66 -6.14 24.40
CA HIS A 566 -13.62 -5.40 23.59
C HIS A 566 -14.17 -4.18 24.32
N GLY A 567 -14.47 -3.13 23.57
CA GLY A 567 -15.16 -1.95 24.06
C GLY A 567 -16.64 -2.19 24.33
N ALA A 568 -17.22 -1.38 25.22
CA ALA A 568 -18.64 -1.44 25.57
C ALA A 568 -19.55 -1.03 24.39
N THR A 569 -20.65 -1.75 24.17
CA THR A 569 -21.72 -1.29 23.27
C THR A 569 -22.51 -0.18 23.95
N ASN A 570 -22.77 0.91 23.22
CA ASN A 570 -23.53 2.06 23.70
C ASN A 570 -24.81 2.24 22.88
N THR A 571 -25.96 2.31 23.55
CA THR A 571 -27.27 2.48 22.93
C THR A 571 -27.82 3.91 23.03
N ALA A 572 -27.15 4.81 23.76
CA ALA A 572 -27.58 6.20 23.92
C ALA A 572 -27.40 7.00 22.62
N ALA A 573 -28.33 7.92 22.35
CA ALA A 573 -28.22 8.86 21.23
C ALA A 573 -26.98 9.75 21.39
N ALA A 574 -26.27 9.98 20.29
CA ALA A 574 -24.94 10.60 20.24
C ALA A 574 -23.88 9.95 21.15
N GLY A 575 -24.17 8.75 21.69
CA GLY A 575 -23.25 8.01 22.56
C GLY A 575 -22.08 7.43 21.77
N ALA A 576 -20.92 7.41 22.42
CA ALA A 576 -19.75 6.73 21.89
C ALA A 576 -19.71 5.27 22.37
N GLY A 577 -19.44 4.34 21.44
CA GLY A 577 -19.02 3.00 21.81
C GLY A 577 -17.71 3.07 22.60
N GLY A 578 -17.54 2.18 23.56
CA GLY A 578 -16.28 2.11 24.32
C GLY A 578 -15.12 1.72 23.40
N ASN A 579 -13.92 2.22 23.68
CA ASN A 579 -12.74 1.83 22.93
C ASN A 579 -12.35 0.39 23.25
N GLY A 580 -11.74 -0.29 22.28
CA GLY A 580 -11.05 -1.54 22.52
C GLY A 580 -9.80 -1.31 23.36
N GLY A 581 -9.52 -2.22 24.29
CA GLY A 581 -8.31 -2.19 25.10
C GLY A 581 -7.08 -2.55 24.28
N ALA A 582 -5.93 -1.99 24.65
CA ALA A 582 -4.65 -2.38 24.07
C ALA A 582 -4.30 -3.84 24.43
N GLY A 583 -3.62 -4.55 23.53
CA GLY A 583 -2.95 -5.79 23.88
C GLY A 583 -1.75 -5.53 24.79
N GLY A 584 -1.52 -6.43 25.75
CA GLY A 584 -0.36 -6.37 26.64
C GLY A 584 0.94 -6.67 25.89
N ALA A 585 2.05 -6.20 26.44
CA ALA A 585 3.37 -6.50 25.88
C ALA A 585 3.76 -7.96 26.06
N GLY A 586 4.51 -8.50 25.12
CA GLY A 586 5.18 -9.79 25.26
C GLY A 586 6.25 -9.79 26.35
N GLY A 587 6.71 -10.98 26.71
CA GLY A 587 7.81 -11.21 27.61
C GLY A 587 9.16 -10.74 27.08
N GLY A 588 10.15 -10.67 27.96
CA GLY A 588 11.45 -10.10 27.65
C GLY A 588 12.22 -10.91 26.62
N LEU A 589 12.38 -12.23 26.81
CA LEU A 589 13.16 -13.08 25.91
C LEU A 589 12.30 -13.68 24.78
N PHE A 590 11.21 -14.37 25.14
CA PHE A 590 10.22 -14.89 24.20
C PHE A 590 8.82 -14.46 24.61
N GLY A 591 8.09 -13.83 23.68
CA GLY A 591 6.74 -13.40 23.97
C GLY A 591 6.11 -12.62 22.85
N ASN A 592 4.96 -13.10 22.38
CA ASN A 592 4.16 -12.37 21.43
C ASN A 592 3.39 -11.26 22.15
N GLY A 593 3.21 -10.13 21.48
CA GLY A 593 2.27 -9.11 21.95
C GLY A 593 0.82 -9.60 21.87
N GLY A 594 -0.02 -9.16 22.80
CA GLY A 594 -1.45 -9.48 22.77
C GLY A 594 -2.18 -8.78 21.62
N THR A 595 -3.27 -9.35 21.12
CA THR A 595 -4.09 -8.65 20.11
C THR A 595 -4.85 -7.49 20.75
N GLY A 596 -5.02 -6.39 20.03
CA GLY A 596 -5.91 -5.30 20.46
C GLY A 596 -7.37 -5.73 20.51
N GLY A 597 -8.14 -5.19 21.44
CA GLY A 597 -9.58 -5.43 21.51
C GLY A 597 -10.34 -4.68 20.41
N ALA A 598 -11.46 -5.23 19.93
CA ALA A 598 -12.29 -4.48 18.98
C ALA A 598 -13.07 -3.35 19.70
N GLY A 599 -13.30 -2.25 18.99
CA GLY A 599 -14.12 -1.13 19.45
C GLY A 599 -15.58 -1.54 19.67
N GLY A 600 -16.24 -0.91 20.64
CA GLY A 600 -17.64 -1.12 20.97
C GLY A 600 -18.59 -0.50 19.94
N ILE A 601 -19.78 -1.10 19.79
CA ILE A 601 -20.80 -0.64 18.84
C ILE A 601 -21.56 0.56 19.41
N ALA A 602 -21.80 1.59 18.61
CA ALA A 602 -22.71 2.69 18.92
C ALA A 602 -24.05 2.50 18.19
N ASN A 603 -25.07 2.05 18.91
CA ASN A 603 -26.41 1.76 18.38
C ASN A 603 -27.34 2.99 18.38
N GLY A 604 -27.06 4.01 19.20
CA GLY A 604 -27.88 5.22 19.26
C GLY A 604 -27.74 6.13 18.02
N ALA A 605 -28.77 6.94 17.76
CA ALA A 605 -28.78 7.92 16.67
C ALA A 605 -27.59 8.87 16.75
N GLY A 606 -26.83 9.04 15.66
CA GLY A 606 -25.67 9.92 15.60
C GLY A 606 -24.46 9.48 16.45
N GLY A 607 -24.46 8.24 16.95
CA GLY A 607 -23.38 7.71 17.79
C GLY A 607 -22.04 7.56 17.05
N VAL A 608 -20.96 7.42 17.81
CA VAL A 608 -19.61 7.18 17.25
C VAL A 608 -19.11 5.82 17.73
N GLY A 609 -18.78 4.93 16.81
CA GLY A 609 -18.21 3.64 17.17
C GLY A 609 -16.87 3.80 17.88
N GLY A 610 -16.58 2.94 18.86
CA GLY A 610 -15.34 3.01 19.62
C GLY A 610 -14.12 2.68 18.75
N THR A 611 -12.94 3.21 19.08
CA THR A 611 -11.73 2.83 18.34
C THR A 611 -11.30 1.41 18.67
N GLY A 612 -10.66 0.73 17.72
CA GLY A 612 -9.94 -0.51 18.00
C GLY A 612 -8.75 -0.26 18.92
N GLY A 613 -8.46 -1.21 19.79
CA GLY A 613 -7.28 -1.18 20.66
C GLY A 613 -6.00 -1.50 19.88
N THR A 614 -4.87 -0.94 20.31
CA THR A 614 -3.58 -1.26 19.69
C THR A 614 -3.15 -2.68 20.00
N GLY A 615 -2.43 -3.34 19.09
CA GLY A 615 -1.72 -4.58 19.38
C GLY A 615 -0.57 -4.35 20.36
N GLY A 616 -0.31 -5.32 21.21
CA GLY A 616 0.82 -5.33 22.12
C GLY A 616 2.14 -5.55 21.37
N SER A 617 3.24 -5.02 21.89
CA SER A 617 4.57 -5.19 21.28
C SER A 617 5.34 -6.33 21.94
N ALA A 618 6.22 -6.98 21.18
CA ALA A 618 7.22 -7.90 21.72
C ALA A 618 8.57 -7.17 21.98
N LEU A 619 9.44 -7.74 22.82
CA LEU A 619 10.73 -7.12 23.17
C LEU A 619 11.92 -7.69 22.38
N LEU A 620 12.33 -8.95 22.61
CA LEU A 620 13.45 -9.58 21.88
C LEU A 620 12.97 -10.52 20.77
N ASN A 621 12.28 -11.61 21.13
CA ASN A 621 11.79 -12.61 20.17
C ASN A 621 10.28 -12.83 20.34
N GLY A 622 9.49 -12.47 19.32
CA GLY A 622 8.05 -12.67 19.32
C GLY A 622 7.36 -11.71 18.37
N SER A 623 6.21 -12.13 17.85
CA SER A 623 5.41 -11.29 16.95
C SER A 623 4.69 -10.18 17.72
N GLY A 624 4.57 -9.01 17.12
CA GLY A 624 3.64 -7.99 17.59
C GLY A 624 2.19 -8.43 17.40
N GLY A 625 1.30 -8.03 18.30
CA GLY A 625 -0.12 -8.37 18.20
C GLY A 625 -0.84 -7.60 17.10
N ALA A 626 -1.86 -8.20 16.49
CA ALA A 626 -2.74 -7.47 15.56
C ALA A 626 -3.50 -6.34 16.29
N GLY A 627 -3.71 -5.22 15.61
CA GLY A 627 -4.59 -4.14 16.07
C GLY A 627 -6.06 -4.55 16.01
N GLY A 628 -6.87 -4.08 16.95
CA GLY A 628 -8.30 -4.38 17.00
C GLY A 628 -9.08 -3.63 15.93
N ALA A 629 -10.18 -4.21 15.45
CA ALA A 629 -11.11 -3.52 14.55
C ALA A 629 -11.86 -2.39 15.25
N GLY A 630 -12.20 -1.33 14.51
CA GLY A 630 -13.07 -0.25 14.96
C GLY A 630 -14.51 -0.71 15.21
N GLY A 631 -15.20 0.01 16.08
CA GLY A 631 -16.60 -0.21 16.42
C GLY A 631 -17.55 0.41 15.40
N GLN A 632 -18.71 -0.21 15.19
CA GLN A 632 -19.71 0.24 14.25
C GLN A 632 -20.61 1.35 14.80
N ALA A 633 -21.20 2.15 13.91
CA ALA A 633 -22.33 3.02 14.23
C ALA A 633 -23.53 2.74 13.32
N ILE A 634 -24.71 2.47 13.90
CA ILE A 634 -25.84 1.86 13.17
C ILE A 634 -26.81 2.91 12.60
N ASN A 635 -26.95 4.08 13.24
CA ASN A 635 -28.08 4.97 13.04
C ASN A 635 -27.63 6.41 12.71
N ALA A 636 -27.15 6.62 11.47
CA ALA A 636 -26.56 7.88 10.97
C ALA A 636 -25.33 8.37 11.77
N GLY A 637 -24.62 7.44 12.40
CA GLY A 637 -23.41 7.71 13.17
C GLY A 637 -22.13 7.46 12.37
N LYS A 638 -20.98 7.70 13.00
CA LYS A 638 -19.65 7.49 12.40
C LYS A 638 -18.98 6.28 13.03
N GLY A 639 -18.32 5.44 12.25
CA GLY A 639 -17.59 4.32 12.86
C GLY A 639 -16.24 4.73 13.43
N GLY A 640 -15.67 3.83 14.24
CA GLY A 640 -14.40 4.04 14.92
C GLY A 640 -13.19 3.64 14.08
N ALA A 641 -12.04 4.25 14.35
CA ALA A 641 -10.78 3.89 13.71
C ALA A 641 -10.31 2.48 14.13
N GLY A 642 -9.52 1.85 13.26
CA GLY A 642 -8.80 0.63 13.61
C GLY A 642 -7.63 0.90 14.54
N GLY A 643 -7.31 -0.07 15.39
CA GLY A 643 -6.15 -0.01 16.27
C GLY A 643 -4.85 -0.25 15.51
N ARG A 644 -3.76 0.39 15.94
CA ARG A 644 -2.42 0.13 15.37
C ARG A 644 -1.96 -1.30 15.69
N GLY A 645 -1.25 -1.95 14.78
CA GLY A 645 -0.52 -3.19 15.05
C GLY A 645 0.64 -3.00 16.03
N GLY A 646 0.94 -4.04 16.81
CA GLY A 646 2.03 -4.04 17.77
C GLY A 646 3.40 -4.24 17.10
N ASN A 647 4.46 -3.74 17.71
CA ASN A 647 5.80 -3.89 17.17
C ASN A 647 6.32 -5.33 17.34
N ALA A 648 7.09 -5.78 16.36
CA ALA A 648 7.88 -6.99 16.45
C ALA A 648 8.94 -6.91 17.56
N GLY A 649 9.40 -8.08 18.01
CA GLY A 649 10.61 -8.18 18.83
C GLY A 649 11.83 -7.69 18.06
N PHE A 650 12.81 -7.15 18.79
CA PHE A 650 14.02 -6.58 18.20
C PHE A 650 14.80 -7.60 17.37
N LEU A 651 14.97 -8.84 17.85
CA LEU A 651 15.77 -9.87 17.17
C LEU A 651 14.95 -10.72 16.19
N GLY A 652 13.66 -10.90 16.44
CA GLY A 652 12.76 -11.66 15.55
C GLY A 652 11.30 -11.51 15.95
N GLY A 653 10.40 -11.64 14.98
CA GLY A 653 8.96 -11.53 15.18
C GLY A 653 8.28 -10.78 14.05
N ALA A 654 7.16 -11.29 13.53
CA ALA A 654 6.37 -10.51 12.58
C ALA A 654 5.76 -9.28 13.29
N ALA A 655 5.81 -8.11 12.66
CA ALA A 655 5.08 -6.96 13.16
C ALA A 655 3.57 -7.16 13.00
N GLY A 656 2.80 -6.63 13.96
CA GLY A 656 1.36 -6.74 13.94
C GLY A 656 0.72 -5.93 12.80
N SER A 657 -0.33 -6.47 12.20
CA SER A 657 -1.18 -5.74 11.26
C SER A 657 -2.03 -4.69 11.98
N GLY A 658 -2.28 -3.56 11.33
CA GLY A 658 -3.30 -2.61 11.76
C GLY A 658 -4.71 -3.21 11.67
N GLY A 659 -5.58 -2.84 12.59
CA GLY A 659 -6.99 -3.19 12.56
C GLY A 659 -7.76 -2.35 11.57
N TYR A 660 -8.94 -2.80 11.17
CA TYR A 660 -9.81 -2.03 10.29
C TYR A 660 -10.47 -0.86 10.97
N GLY A 661 -10.66 0.22 10.24
CA GLY A 661 -11.63 1.23 10.64
C GLY A 661 -13.04 0.87 10.19
N ALA A 662 -14.04 1.43 10.87
CA ALA A 662 -15.45 1.05 10.77
C ALA A 662 -16.35 2.18 10.27
N GLY A 663 -17.54 1.80 9.79
CA GLY A 663 -18.70 2.66 9.57
C GLY A 663 -18.51 3.79 8.55
N SER A 664 -19.52 4.67 8.44
CA SER A 664 -19.52 5.80 7.49
C SER A 664 -18.79 7.03 8.02
N GLY A 665 -17.95 7.65 7.20
CA GLY A 665 -17.29 8.94 7.46
C GLY A 665 -15.79 8.85 7.76
N PRO A 666 -15.08 9.98 7.90
CA PRO A 666 -13.62 10.02 7.92
C PRO A 666 -12.98 9.47 9.22
N THR A 667 -13.76 9.19 10.25
CA THR A 667 -13.25 8.70 11.55
C THR A 667 -12.94 7.20 11.53
N GLY A 668 -13.45 6.46 10.54
CA GLY A 668 -13.21 5.04 10.35
C GLY A 668 -11.89 4.73 9.66
N VAL A 669 -10.80 5.45 9.95
CA VAL A 669 -9.51 5.16 9.30
C VAL A 669 -8.96 3.81 9.72
N GLY A 670 -8.27 3.14 8.80
CA GLY A 670 -7.53 1.94 9.13
C GLY A 670 -6.41 2.22 10.14
N GLY A 671 -6.14 1.27 11.03
CA GLY A 671 -5.02 1.35 11.97
C GLY A 671 -3.69 1.19 11.24
N ALA A 672 -2.63 1.87 11.71
CA ALA A 672 -1.31 1.68 11.12
C ALA A 672 -0.70 0.31 11.47
N GLY A 673 0.27 -0.15 10.69
CA GLY A 673 1.06 -1.33 11.01
C GLY A 673 2.02 -1.13 12.18
N GLY A 674 2.45 -2.23 12.81
CA GLY A 674 3.53 -2.25 13.79
C GLY A 674 4.90 -2.11 13.12
N THR A 675 5.92 -1.65 13.85
CA THR A 675 7.29 -1.65 13.31
C THR A 675 7.90 -3.05 13.36
N GLY A 676 8.64 -3.42 12.31
CA GLY A 676 9.41 -4.66 12.24
C GLY A 676 10.60 -4.70 13.20
N GLY A 677 11.19 -5.87 13.36
CA GLY A 677 12.45 -6.09 14.09
C GLY A 677 13.67 -5.87 13.19
N LEU A 678 14.83 -6.39 13.60
CA LEU A 678 16.05 -6.33 12.78
C LEU A 678 15.87 -7.01 11.42
N PHE A 679 15.16 -8.14 11.34
CA PHE A 679 14.99 -8.95 10.12
C PHE A 679 13.56 -9.02 9.61
N SER A 680 12.62 -8.41 10.32
CA SER A 680 11.19 -8.57 10.09
C SER A 680 10.64 -7.35 9.37
N ASN A 681 9.71 -7.57 8.44
CA ASN A 681 9.03 -6.48 7.75
C ASN A 681 8.14 -5.71 8.73
N GLY A 682 7.91 -4.43 8.40
CA GLY A 682 6.86 -3.65 9.03
C GLY A 682 5.48 -4.26 8.78
N GLY A 683 4.57 -4.06 9.72
CA GLY A 683 3.21 -4.59 9.65
C GLY A 683 2.37 -3.88 8.59
N VAL A 684 1.36 -4.56 8.06
CA VAL A 684 0.41 -3.94 7.13
C VAL A 684 -0.48 -2.92 7.84
N GLY A 685 -0.81 -1.83 7.17
CA GLY A 685 -1.89 -0.94 7.57
C GLY A 685 -3.25 -1.64 7.39
N GLY A 686 -4.17 -1.41 8.32
CA GLY A 686 -5.54 -1.90 8.21
C GLY A 686 -6.34 -1.10 7.18
N SER A 687 -7.40 -1.69 6.63
CA SER A 687 -8.26 -0.99 5.67
C SER A 687 -9.13 0.06 6.36
N GLY A 688 -9.46 1.13 5.64
CA GLY A 688 -10.44 2.13 6.08
C GLY A 688 -11.88 1.63 5.92
N GLY A 689 -12.77 2.12 6.79
CA GLY A 689 -14.20 1.97 6.65
C GLY A 689 -14.77 2.86 5.54
N ALA A 690 -16.06 2.72 5.24
CA ALA A 690 -16.73 3.56 4.24
C ALA A 690 -16.53 5.07 4.51
N GLY A 691 -15.84 5.77 3.61
CA GLY A 691 -15.53 7.20 3.69
C GLY A 691 -14.19 7.54 4.30
N ALA A 692 -13.38 6.55 4.70
CA ALA A 692 -12.13 6.75 5.41
C ALA A 692 -10.94 6.07 4.72
N GLY A 693 -9.76 6.67 4.90
CA GLY A 693 -8.52 6.16 4.33
C GLY A 693 -7.99 4.91 5.04
N GLY A 694 -7.13 4.18 4.34
CA GLY A 694 -6.38 3.07 4.91
C GLY A 694 -5.28 3.55 5.86
N GLY A 695 -4.89 2.68 6.80
CA GLY A 695 -3.80 2.94 7.74
C GLY A 695 -2.44 2.88 7.05
N ALA A 696 -1.45 3.59 7.57
CA ALA A 696 -0.09 3.51 7.05
C ALA A 696 0.56 2.14 7.35
N GLY A 697 1.45 1.69 6.48
CA GLY A 697 2.33 0.57 6.76
C GLY A 697 3.32 0.89 7.87
N GLY A 698 3.72 -0.13 8.62
CA GLY A 698 4.75 0.00 9.64
C GLY A 698 6.16 0.07 9.05
N ASN A 699 7.11 0.64 9.76
CA ASN A 699 8.49 0.72 9.28
C ASN A 699 9.27 -0.57 9.56
N GLY A 700 10.28 -0.87 8.74
CA GLY A 700 11.35 -1.80 9.10
C GLY A 700 12.43 -1.14 9.99
N LEU A 701 13.35 -1.92 10.57
CA LEU A 701 14.47 -1.38 11.37
C LEU A 701 15.83 -1.48 10.67
N LEU A 702 16.39 -2.68 10.54
CA LEU A 702 17.72 -2.88 9.95
C LEU A 702 17.62 -3.48 8.56
N PHE A 703 17.15 -4.73 8.44
CA PHE A 703 17.01 -5.45 7.17
C PHE A 703 15.56 -5.58 6.70
N GLY A 704 14.59 -5.42 7.60
CA GLY A 704 13.18 -5.52 7.27
C GLY A 704 12.69 -4.46 6.29
N ALA A 705 11.83 -4.87 5.36
CA ALA A 705 11.12 -3.95 4.49
C ALA A 705 10.07 -3.14 5.26
N GLY A 706 9.65 -2.02 4.69
CA GLY A 706 8.44 -1.35 5.15
C GLY A 706 7.19 -2.21 4.92
N GLY A 707 6.21 -2.11 5.81
CA GLY A 707 4.90 -2.71 5.62
C GLY A 707 4.07 -1.92 4.61
N THR A 708 3.05 -2.56 4.04
CA THR A 708 2.16 -1.90 3.09
C THR A 708 1.14 -1.01 3.76
N GLY A 709 0.75 0.06 3.07
CA GLY A 709 -0.43 0.83 3.44
C GLY A 709 -1.72 0.03 3.24
N GLY A 710 -2.68 0.22 4.13
CA GLY A 710 -4.01 -0.38 4.02
C GLY A 710 -4.84 0.21 2.88
N ALA A 711 -5.81 -0.56 2.39
CA ALA A 711 -6.74 -0.06 1.38
C ALA A 711 -7.69 1.01 1.96
N GLY A 712 -8.02 2.02 1.15
CA GLY A 712 -9.11 2.94 1.46
C GLY A 712 -10.47 2.24 1.35
N GLY A 713 -11.40 2.57 2.25
CA GLY A 713 -12.80 2.16 2.11
C GLY A 713 -13.48 2.92 0.96
N LEU A 714 -14.80 2.80 0.80
CA LEU A 714 -15.54 3.63 -0.17
C LEU A 714 -15.12 5.11 -0.03
N ALA A 715 -14.64 5.78 -1.08
CA ALA A 715 -14.10 7.16 -1.02
C ALA A 715 -12.79 7.39 -0.28
N GLY A 716 -12.27 6.39 0.42
CA GLY A 716 -11.03 6.49 1.16
C GLY A 716 -9.81 6.47 0.25
N SER A 717 -8.79 7.26 0.59
CA SER A 717 -7.46 7.08 0.03
C SER A 717 -6.80 5.82 0.59
N GLY A 718 -5.89 5.22 -0.17
CA GLY A 718 -4.99 4.21 0.38
C GLY A 718 -4.03 4.81 1.42
N GLY A 719 -3.62 4.00 2.39
CA GLY A 719 -2.58 4.37 3.35
C GLY A 719 -1.20 4.41 2.69
N ALA A 720 -0.28 5.21 3.23
CA ALA A 720 1.10 5.20 2.74
C ALA A 720 1.82 3.90 3.15
N GLY A 721 2.78 3.47 2.33
CA GLY A 721 3.71 2.41 2.70
C GLY A 721 4.68 2.87 3.79
N GLY A 722 5.12 1.93 4.63
CA GLY A 722 6.11 2.18 5.66
C GLY A 722 7.51 2.32 5.07
N THR A 723 8.42 2.99 5.78
CA THR A 723 9.81 3.08 5.32
C THR A 723 10.57 1.79 5.60
N GLY A 724 11.49 1.45 4.71
CA GLY A 724 12.44 0.36 4.95
C GLY A 724 13.35 0.64 6.14
N GLY A 725 13.83 -0.43 6.77
CA GLY A 725 14.97 -0.35 7.68
C GLY A 725 16.23 0.08 6.93
N LEU A 726 17.35 0.33 7.62
CA LEU A 726 18.61 0.80 7.05
C LEU A 726 19.02 0.13 5.71
N PHE A 727 18.75 -1.17 5.60
CA PHE A 727 18.96 -2.00 4.42
C PHE A 727 17.70 -2.49 3.70
N GLY A 728 16.52 -2.25 4.27
CA GLY A 728 15.24 -2.71 3.73
C GLY A 728 14.70 -1.81 2.62
N SER A 729 13.84 -2.40 1.80
CA SER A 729 13.01 -1.67 0.84
C SER A 729 11.88 -0.91 1.55
N GLY A 730 11.34 0.11 0.89
CA GLY A 730 10.10 0.73 1.33
C GLY A 730 8.90 -0.15 1.05
N GLY A 731 7.88 -0.07 1.89
CA GLY A 731 6.62 -0.78 1.69
C GLY A 731 5.74 -0.11 0.65
N ASP A 732 4.85 -0.86 0.01
CA ASP A 732 3.96 -0.30 -1.02
C ASP A 732 2.81 0.53 -0.42
N GLY A 733 2.33 1.50 -1.18
CA GLY A 733 1.14 2.27 -0.84
C GLY A 733 -0.14 1.46 -1.03
N GLY A 734 -1.13 1.69 -0.17
CA GLY A 734 -2.44 1.06 -0.26
C GLY A 734 -3.27 1.57 -1.45
N SER A 735 -4.24 0.78 -1.90
CA SER A 735 -5.16 1.17 -2.97
C SER A 735 -6.24 2.15 -2.48
N GLY A 736 -6.63 3.12 -3.31
CA GLY A 736 -7.80 3.97 -3.08
C GLY A 736 -9.13 3.27 -3.36
N GLY A 737 -10.21 3.72 -2.71
CA GLY A 737 -11.54 3.10 -2.81
C GLY A 737 -12.49 3.72 -3.84
N TYR A 738 -13.60 3.01 -4.09
CA TYR A 738 -14.63 3.37 -5.07
C TYR A 738 -15.62 4.42 -4.56
N THR A 739 -16.15 5.31 -5.42
CA THR A 739 -17.25 6.25 -5.08
C THR A 739 -18.17 6.65 -6.22
N ALA A 740 -19.34 7.19 -5.83
CA ALA A 740 -20.25 7.96 -6.68
C ALA A 740 -19.73 9.33 -7.15
N GLY A 741 -18.50 9.71 -6.79
CA GLY A 741 -17.85 10.98 -7.15
C GLY A 741 -16.40 10.74 -7.60
N THR A 742 -15.45 11.39 -6.95
CA THR A 742 -14.02 11.15 -7.17
C THR A 742 -13.58 9.88 -6.43
N GLY A 743 -12.94 8.94 -7.13
CA GLY A 743 -12.33 7.78 -6.50
C GLY A 743 -11.23 8.20 -5.51
N GLY A 744 -10.99 7.41 -4.48
CA GLY A 744 -9.93 7.68 -3.52
C GLY A 744 -8.55 7.56 -4.17
N SER A 745 -7.58 8.38 -3.77
CA SER A 745 -6.21 8.26 -4.28
C SER A 745 -5.52 7.00 -3.75
N GLY A 746 -4.56 6.48 -4.50
CA GLY A 746 -3.61 5.50 -3.96
C GLY A 746 -2.69 6.15 -2.91
N GLY A 747 -2.23 5.36 -1.96
CA GLY A 747 -1.21 5.78 -1.00
C GLY A 747 0.17 5.86 -1.63
N ALA A 748 1.04 6.72 -1.12
CA ALA A 748 2.44 6.76 -1.57
C ALA A 748 3.19 5.50 -1.13
N GLY A 749 4.16 5.06 -1.93
CA GLY A 749 5.13 4.06 -1.53
C GLY A 749 6.09 4.62 -0.47
N GLY A 750 6.53 3.78 0.44
CA GLY A 750 7.52 4.11 1.45
C GLY A 750 8.92 4.25 0.84
N ASN A 751 9.76 5.07 1.45
CA ASN A 751 11.17 5.16 1.03
C ASN A 751 11.95 3.93 1.52
N ALA A 752 12.99 3.53 0.79
CA ALA A 752 13.98 2.60 1.28
C ALA A 752 14.83 3.21 2.41
N GLY A 753 15.54 2.37 3.17
CA GLY A 753 16.46 2.82 4.22
C GLY A 753 17.68 3.56 3.69
N ALA A 754 18.53 4.09 4.58
CA ALA A 754 19.55 5.05 4.19
C ALA A 754 20.79 4.48 3.44
N LEU A 755 21.19 3.21 3.64
CA LEU A 755 22.55 2.77 3.27
C LEU A 755 22.67 1.65 2.23
N SER A 756 21.58 0.98 1.86
CA SER A 756 21.64 -0.27 1.08
C SER A 756 21.16 -0.13 -0.36
N PHE A 757 21.07 -1.26 -1.06
CA PHE A 757 20.40 -1.45 -2.34
C PHE A 757 18.88 -1.53 -2.22
N GLY A 758 18.32 -1.07 -1.10
CA GLY A 758 16.89 -1.09 -0.84
C GLY A 758 16.16 -0.27 -1.89
N THR A 759 15.00 -0.76 -2.31
CA THR A 759 14.20 -0.10 -3.35
C THR A 759 13.07 0.67 -2.70
N GLY A 760 12.71 1.81 -3.28
CA GLY A 760 11.49 2.49 -2.86
C GLY A 760 10.27 1.60 -3.11
N GLY A 761 9.27 1.68 -2.23
CA GLY A 761 8.01 0.96 -2.39
C GLY A 761 7.21 1.52 -3.56
N ALA A 762 6.39 0.69 -4.20
CA ALA A 762 5.48 1.14 -5.24
C ALA A 762 4.37 2.02 -4.67
N GLY A 763 3.90 2.99 -5.46
CA GLY A 763 2.70 3.74 -5.15
C GLY A 763 1.44 2.88 -5.31
N GLY A 764 0.46 3.08 -4.44
CA GLY A 764 -0.82 2.40 -4.52
C GLY A 764 -1.65 2.86 -5.71
N SER A 765 -2.53 2.00 -6.21
CA SER A 765 -3.46 2.34 -7.30
C SER A 765 -4.59 3.27 -6.82
N GLY A 766 -4.99 4.22 -7.66
CA GLY A 766 -6.18 5.05 -7.44
C GLY A 766 -7.47 4.24 -7.59
N GLY A 767 -8.48 4.60 -6.80
CA GLY A 767 -9.80 3.99 -6.82
C GLY A 767 -10.66 4.46 -7.99
N ALA A 768 -11.63 3.66 -8.39
CA ALA A 768 -12.57 4.04 -9.45
C ALA A 768 -13.61 5.07 -8.96
N GLY A 769 -14.03 5.99 -9.82
CA GLY A 769 -15.06 6.98 -9.50
C GLY A 769 -16.11 7.13 -10.60
N VAL A 770 -17.34 7.47 -10.20
CA VAL A 770 -18.43 7.79 -11.14
C VAL A 770 -18.11 9.04 -11.94
N SER A 771 -17.41 10.04 -11.38
CA SER A 771 -17.01 11.25 -12.13
C SER A 771 -15.53 11.25 -12.50
N THR A 772 -14.64 11.10 -11.51
CA THR A 772 -13.19 11.13 -11.71
C THR A 772 -12.55 9.94 -11.00
N GLY A 773 -11.64 9.25 -11.68
CA GLY A 773 -10.81 8.23 -11.02
C GLY A 773 -9.84 8.87 -10.03
N GLY A 774 -9.54 8.18 -8.94
CA GLY A 774 -8.52 8.63 -7.99
C GLY A 774 -7.13 8.61 -8.61
N ALA A 775 -6.25 9.51 -8.20
CA ALA A 775 -4.86 9.47 -8.65
C ALA A 775 -4.14 8.24 -8.08
N GLY A 776 -3.16 7.71 -8.82
CA GLY A 776 -2.20 6.75 -8.28
C GLY A 776 -1.25 7.44 -7.29
N GLY A 777 -0.80 6.70 -6.28
CA GLY A 777 0.19 7.19 -5.33
C GLY A 777 1.58 7.30 -5.95
N ALA A 778 2.43 8.18 -5.45
CA ALA A 778 3.83 8.23 -5.89
C ALA A 778 4.60 6.99 -5.43
N GLY A 779 5.60 6.56 -6.20
CA GLY A 779 6.59 5.60 -5.77
C GLY A 779 7.51 6.21 -4.72
N GLY A 780 7.97 5.39 -3.78
CA GLY A 780 8.95 5.77 -2.78
C GLY A 780 10.34 5.96 -3.37
N ASN A 781 11.17 6.76 -2.73
CA ASN A 781 12.56 6.93 -3.14
C ASN A 781 13.42 5.75 -2.68
N ALA A 782 14.51 5.50 -3.40
CA ALA A 782 15.55 4.55 -3.00
C ALA A 782 16.37 5.02 -1.80
N SER A 783 17.38 4.23 -1.42
CA SER A 783 18.32 4.58 -0.37
C SER A 783 19.19 5.78 -0.74
N LEU A 784 19.80 6.44 0.25
CA LEU A 784 20.59 7.66 -0.01
C LEU A 784 21.75 7.40 -0.98
N LEU A 785 22.41 6.24 -0.90
CA LEU A 785 23.60 5.93 -1.69
C LEU A 785 23.30 5.04 -2.91
N PHE A 786 22.53 3.97 -2.73
CA PHE A 786 22.30 2.94 -3.76
C PHE A 786 20.80 2.61 -3.90
N GLY A 787 20.44 1.86 -4.95
CA GLY A 787 19.09 1.30 -5.10
C GLY A 787 18.19 2.10 -6.05
N SER A 788 17.12 1.44 -6.51
CA SER A 788 16.18 2.00 -7.48
C SER A 788 14.94 2.58 -6.82
N GLY A 789 14.40 3.66 -7.40
CA GLY A 789 13.14 4.22 -6.96
C GLY A 789 11.96 3.28 -7.21
N GLY A 790 10.92 3.40 -6.40
CA GLY A 790 9.69 2.63 -6.54
C GLY A 790 8.84 3.10 -7.73
N ALA A 791 8.06 2.20 -8.32
CA ALA A 791 7.15 2.57 -9.40
C ALA A 791 5.99 3.46 -8.88
N GLY A 792 5.53 4.39 -9.71
CA GLY A 792 4.31 5.14 -9.45
C GLY A 792 3.06 4.27 -9.56
N GLY A 793 2.08 4.54 -8.72
CA GLY A 793 0.79 3.87 -8.73
C GLY A 793 -0.05 4.23 -9.94
N ILE A 794 -0.92 3.33 -10.37
CA ILE A 794 -1.78 3.54 -11.54
C ILE A 794 -3.00 4.38 -11.15
N GLY A 795 -3.42 5.30 -12.02
CA GLY A 795 -4.63 6.09 -11.83
C GLY A 795 -5.91 5.26 -11.96
N GLY A 796 -6.93 5.61 -11.19
CA GLY A 796 -8.22 4.92 -11.18
C GLY A 796 -9.09 5.25 -12.40
N HIS A 797 -10.07 4.40 -12.67
CA HIS A 797 -11.03 4.64 -13.76
C HIS A 797 -12.02 5.75 -13.38
N GLY A 798 -12.28 6.67 -14.31
CA GLY A 798 -13.33 7.68 -14.20
C GLY A 798 -14.50 7.39 -15.14
N GLY A 799 -15.71 7.63 -14.67
CA GLY A 799 -16.91 7.59 -15.52
C GLY A 799 -17.88 6.46 -15.25
N ALA A 800 -17.86 5.93 -14.03
CA ALA A 800 -18.78 4.90 -13.58
C ALA A 800 -20.29 5.30 -13.63
N GLY A 801 -20.93 5.45 -14.80
CA GLY A 801 -22.40 5.42 -14.94
C GLY A 801 -23.09 6.78 -14.96
N GLY A 802 -22.32 7.86 -15.10
CA GLY A 802 -22.82 9.24 -15.21
C GLY A 802 -22.84 9.81 -16.63
N SER A 803 -23.67 10.84 -16.86
CA SER A 803 -23.86 11.51 -18.16
C SER A 803 -22.92 12.69 -18.46
N GLY A 804 -22.09 13.12 -17.49
CA GLY A 804 -21.14 14.23 -17.64
C GLY A 804 -19.78 13.83 -18.26
N THR A 805 -18.88 14.81 -18.48
CA THR A 805 -17.50 14.55 -18.91
C THR A 805 -16.69 13.94 -17.76
N GLN A 806 -16.26 12.69 -17.92
CA GLN A 806 -15.64 11.89 -16.87
C GLN A 806 -14.13 11.78 -17.07
N GLN A 807 -13.34 11.85 -15.99
CA GLN A 807 -11.88 11.90 -16.09
C GLN A 807 -11.22 10.69 -15.42
N GLY A 808 -10.37 9.97 -16.15
CA GLY A 808 -9.48 9.00 -15.55
C GLY A 808 -8.51 9.66 -14.57
N GLY A 809 -8.17 8.95 -13.49
CA GLY A 809 -7.20 9.44 -12.51
C GLY A 809 -5.80 9.51 -13.09
N ALA A 810 -4.99 10.47 -12.64
CA ALA A 810 -3.58 10.52 -13.05
C ALA A 810 -2.79 9.34 -12.47
N GLY A 811 -1.78 8.87 -13.19
CA GLY A 811 -0.77 7.98 -12.64
C GLY A 811 0.15 8.73 -11.68
N GLY A 812 0.65 8.02 -10.66
CA GLY A 812 1.62 8.55 -9.72
C GLY A 812 3.02 8.65 -10.32
N ALA A 813 3.85 9.56 -9.82
CA ALA A 813 5.24 9.65 -10.23
C ALA A 813 6.04 8.44 -9.74
N GLY A 814 7.05 8.03 -10.49
CA GLY A 814 8.08 7.09 -10.03
C GLY A 814 9.01 7.76 -9.02
N GLY A 815 9.50 6.98 -8.07
CA GLY A 815 10.46 7.45 -7.07
C GLY A 815 11.87 7.63 -7.63
N ASN A 816 12.68 8.44 -6.97
CA ASN A 816 14.07 8.66 -7.38
C ASN A 816 14.99 7.54 -6.90
N ALA A 817 16.07 7.32 -7.65
CA ALA A 817 17.17 6.42 -7.27
C ALA A 817 18.08 7.01 -6.19
N GLY A 818 18.98 6.17 -5.66
CA GLY A 818 20.04 6.59 -4.75
C GLY A 818 21.15 7.35 -5.46
N LEU A 819 21.89 8.17 -4.70
CA LEU A 819 22.82 9.16 -5.26
C LEU A 819 23.92 8.56 -6.14
N LEU A 820 24.54 7.44 -5.77
CA LEU A 820 25.71 6.90 -6.47
C LEU A 820 25.31 5.94 -7.60
N SER A 821 24.39 5.02 -7.33
CA SER A 821 23.99 4.01 -8.30
C SER A 821 22.56 3.54 -8.12
N GLY A 822 21.76 3.61 -9.18
CA GLY A 822 20.38 3.16 -9.20
C GLY A 822 19.56 3.76 -10.34
N SER A 823 18.55 3.03 -10.78
CA SER A 823 17.59 3.51 -11.78
C SER A 823 16.39 4.19 -11.14
N GLY A 824 15.87 5.23 -11.79
CA GLY A 824 14.62 5.85 -11.38
C GLY A 824 13.45 4.88 -11.50
N GLY A 825 12.43 5.05 -10.65
CA GLY A 825 11.19 4.28 -10.74
C GLY A 825 10.37 4.69 -11.96
N ALA A 826 9.66 3.76 -12.60
CA ALA A 826 8.75 4.09 -13.68
C ALA A 826 7.54 4.89 -13.17
N GLY A 827 7.03 5.82 -13.96
CA GLY A 827 5.77 6.51 -13.70
C GLY A 827 4.57 5.58 -13.86
N GLY A 828 3.55 5.78 -13.04
CA GLY A 828 2.31 5.01 -13.11
C GLY A 828 1.48 5.37 -14.34
N ALA A 829 0.74 4.41 -14.89
CA ALA A 829 -0.18 4.70 -15.99
C ALA A 829 -1.37 5.57 -15.53
N GLY A 830 -1.89 6.42 -16.40
CA GLY A 830 -3.15 7.12 -16.20
C GLY A 830 -4.34 6.16 -16.29
N GLY A 831 -5.36 6.39 -15.47
CA GLY A 831 -6.61 5.64 -15.52
C GLY A 831 -7.45 6.00 -16.73
N SER A 832 -8.31 5.09 -17.18
CA SER A 832 -9.21 5.37 -18.29
C SER A 832 -10.38 6.28 -17.86
N GLY A 833 -10.84 7.16 -18.75
CA GLY A 833 -12.06 7.94 -18.58
C GLY A 833 -13.06 7.63 -19.69
N ALA A 834 -14.14 6.91 -19.37
CA ALA A 834 -15.18 6.59 -20.34
C ALA A 834 -16.52 6.35 -19.64
N ASN A 835 -17.60 6.88 -20.21
CA ASN A 835 -18.97 6.53 -19.85
C ASN A 835 -19.68 5.73 -20.96
N ALA A 836 -20.89 5.25 -20.65
CA ALA A 836 -21.73 4.51 -21.58
C ALA A 836 -22.14 5.30 -22.84
N ASN A 837 -22.03 6.64 -22.80
CA ASN A 837 -22.37 7.52 -23.93
C ASN A 837 -21.16 7.83 -24.84
N GLY A 838 -20.01 7.18 -24.62
CA GLY A 838 -18.80 7.40 -25.41
C GLY A 838 -18.09 8.73 -25.11
N GLN A 839 -18.25 9.29 -23.91
CA GLN A 839 -17.57 10.51 -23.47
C GLN A 839 -16.56 10.22 -22.36
N GLY A 840 -15.44 10.95 -22.31
CA GLY A 840 -14.50 10.90 -21.19
C GLY A 840 -13.06 11.20 -21.57
N THR A 841 -12.31 11.73 -20.60
CA THR A 841 -10.90 12.09 -20.72
C THR A 841 -10.03 11.07 -20.01
N GLY A 842 -8.98 10.60 -20.66
CA GLY A 842 -8.00 9.73 -20.02
C GLY A 842 -7.19 10.49 -18.97
N GLY A 843 -6.79 9.78 -17.92
CA GLY A 843 -5.83 10.31 -16.94
C GLY A 843 -4.45 10.48 -17.54
N ALA A 844 -3.68 11.46 -17.07
CA ALA A 844 -2.28 11.58 -17.46
C ALA A 844 -1.45 10.43 -16.87
N GLY A 845 -0.43 9.98 -17.59
CA GLY A 845 0.61 9.12 -17.03
C GLY A 845 1.51 9.91 -16.08
N GLY A 846 2.03 9.22 -15.07
CA GLY A 846 2.98 9.78 -14.11
C GLY A 846 4.37 9.93 -14.71
N THR A 847 5.17 10.84 -14.18
CA THR A 847 6.56 11.01 -14.59
C THR A 847 7.45 9.88 -14.07
N GLY A 848 8.48 9.50 -14.82
CA GLY A 848 9.54 8.63 -14.33
C GLY A 848 10.44 9.34 -13.33
N GLY A 849 11.03 8.55 -12.42
CA GLY A 849 11.96 9.03 -11.41
C GLY A 849 13.36 9.29 -11.95
N LYS A 850 14.14 10.10 -11.25
CA LYS A 850 15.54 10.39 -11.61
C LYS A 850 16.47 9.23 -11.24
N ALA A 851 17.54 9.07 -12.02
CA ALA A 851 18.63 8.13 -11.72
C ALA A 851 19.64 8.69 -10.72
N GLY A 852 20.52 7.82 -10.23
CA GLY A 852 21.75 8.22 -9.54
C GLY A 852 22.84 8.68 -10.50
N VAL A 853 24.05 8.92 -9.99
CA VAL A 853 25.26 9.20 -10.81
C VAL A 853 25.43 8.13 -11.88
N THR A 854 25.22 6.86 -11.51
CA THR A 854 25.12 5.74 -12.47
C THR A 854 23.72 5.12 -12.42
N GLY A 855 23.13 4.85 -13.58
CA GLY A 855 21.79 4.30 -13.73
C GLY A 855 20.94 5.06 -14.73
N SER A 856 19.86 4.43 -15.18
CA SER A 856 18.92 5.05 -16.13
C SER A 856 17.78 5.77 -15.42
N GLY A 857 17.30 6.84 -16.05
CA GLY A 857 16.05 7.47 -15.63
C GLY A 857 14.88 6.50 -15.79
N GLY A 858 13.87 6.65 -14.93
CA GLY A 858 12.65 5.84 -15.02
C GLY A 858 11.80 6.24 -16.22
N ASP A 859 11.12 5.28 -16.84
CA ASP A 859 10.22 5.59 -17.96
C ASP A 859 8.95 6.30 -17.47
N GLY A 860 8.41 7.20 -18.28
CA GLY A 860 7.13 7.85 -18.03
C GLY A 860 5.96 6.89 -18.22
N GLY A 861 4.94 7.05 -17.38
CA GLY A 861 3.72 6.25 -17.46
C GLY A 861 2.91 6.55 -18.71
N ALA A 862 2.24 5.54 -19.27
CA ALA A 862 1.30 5.75 -20.36
C ALA A 862 0.08 6.57 -19.90
N GLY A 863 -0.45 7.42 -20.77
CA GLY A 863 -1.74 8.06 -20.57
C GLY A 863 -2.88 7.03 -20.58
N GLY A 864 -3.95 7.33 -19.86
CA GLY A 864 -5.15 6.51 -19.86
C GLY A 864 -5.99 6.70 -21.11
N PHE A 865 -6.74 5.67 -21.49
CA PHE A 865 -7.71 5.79 -22.58
C PHE A 865 -8.81 6.81 -22.22
N GLY A 866 -9.16 7.69 -23.15
CA GLY A 866 -10.33 8.55 -23.04
C GLY A 866 -11.13 8.58 -24.33
N ALA A 867 -12.44 8.35 -24.22
CA ALA A 867 -13.32 8.28 -25.38
C ALA A 867 -13.31 9.60 -26.17
N THR A 868 -13.31 10.75 -25.49
CA THR A 868 -13.17 12.08 -26.11
C THR A 868 -11.71 12.50 -26.17
N THR A 869 -11.04 12.64 -25.03
CA THR A 869 -9.66 13.15 -24.96
C THR A 869 -8.71 12.09 -24.44
N ALA A 870 -7.63 11.82 -25.17
CA ALA A 870 -6.59 10.91 -24.71
C ALA A 870 -5.92 11.44 -23.43
N GLY A 871 -5.61 10.55 -22.49
CA GLY A 871 -4.67 10.86 -21.42
C GLY A 871 -3.29 11.15 -22.01
N LYS A 872 -2.60 12.14 -21.45
CA LYS A 872 -1.23 12.47 -21.86
C LYS A 872 -0.27 11.43 -21.32
N GLY A 873 0.77 11.10 -22.08
CA GLY A 873 1.89 10.34 -21.55
C GLY A 873 2.68 11.14 -20.50
N GLY A 874 3.24 10.46 -19.50
CA GLY A 874 4.13 11.06 -18.52
C GLY A 874 5.55 11.22 -19.06
N ASN A 875 6.32 12.15 -18.54
CA ASN A 875 7.70 12.35 -18.99
C ASN A 875 8.64 11.29 -18.41
N GLY A 876 9.67 10.92 -19.16
CA GLY A 876 10.77 10.10 -18.67
C GLY A 876 11.64 10.86 -17.68
N GLY A 877 12.28 10.13 -16.77
CA GLY A 877 13.23 10.66 -15.81
C GLY A 877 14.62 10.85 -16.40
N ASN A 878 15.42 11.73 -15.81
CA ASN A 878 16.78 12.00 -16.29
C ASN A 878 17.80 11.04 -15.66
N ALA A 879 18.82 10.70 -16.43
CA ALA A 879 20.09 10.17 -15.93
C ALA A 879 21.05 11.31 -15.55
N VAL A 880 22.17 10.97 -14.89
CA VAL A 880 23.16 11.96 -14.41
C VAL A 880 24.49 11.86 -15.16
N LEU A 881 25.34 10.87 -14.84
CA LEU A 881 26.66 10.74 -15.46
C LEU A 881 26.71 9.56 -16.44
N VAL A 882 26.26 8.38 -16.02
CA VAL A 882 26.24 7.18 -16.85
C VAL A 882 24.87 6.51 -16.79
N GLY A 883 24.22 6.36 -17.95
CA GLY A 883 22.92 5.71 -18.11
C GLY A 883 22.02 6.49 -19.05
N ASN A 884 20.97 5.84 -19.56
CA ASN A 884 20.05 6.48 -20.49
C ASN A 884 18.98 7.28 -19.74
N GLY A 885 18.48 8.35 -20.36
CA GLY A 885 17.24 8.98 -19.95
C GLY A 885 16.08 8.01 -20.10
N GLY A 886 15.06 8.12 -19.26
CA GLY A 886 13.86 7.29 -19.37
C GLY A 886 13.02 7.67 -20.58
N ASN A 887 12.34 6.71 -21.19
CA ASN A 887 11.41 7.00 -22.29
C ASN A 887 10.21 7.79 -21.80
N GLY A 888 9.69 8.68 -22.64
CA GLY A 888 8.39 9.30 -22.46
C GLY A 888 7.27 8.28 -22.58
N GLY A 889 6.24 8.45 -21.77
CA GLY A 889 5.04 7.64 -21.80
C GLY A 889 4.23 7.88 -23.06
N ASN A 890 3.59 6.83 -23.54
CA ASN A 890 2.66 6.89 -24.66
C ASN A 890 1.38 7.67 -24.31
N ALA A 891 0.73 8.26 -25.30
CA ALA A 891 -0.63 8.76 -25.14
C ALA A 891 -1.63 7.60 -24.94
N GLY A 892 -2.78 7.89 -24.35
CA GLY A 892 -3.77 6.85 -24.05
C GLY A 892 -4.53 6.29 -25.27
N LYS A 893 -4.47 6.96 -26.41
CA LYS A 893 -4.94 6.49 -27.73
C LYS A 893 -4.23 7.29 -28.82
N ALA A 894 -4.21 6.73 -30.04
CA ALA A 894 -3.63 7.36 -31.22
C ALA A 894 -4.11 8.81 -31.44
N GLY A 895 -3.17 9.70 -31.78
CA GLY A 895 -3.38 11.13 -31.95
C GLY A 895 -3.42 11.94 -30.64
N GLY A 896 -3.03 11.34 -29.51
CA GLY A 896 -2.95 12.02 -28.21
C GLY A 896 -1.61 12.70 -27.95
N THR A 897 -1.44 13.32 -26.77
CA THR A 897 -0.17 13.95 -26.39
C THR A 897 0.75 12.94 -25.72
N ALA A 898 1.89 12.66 -26.36
CA ALA A 898 2.95 11.84 -25.78
C ALA A 898 3.72 12.60 -24.69
N GLY A 899 4.32 11.84 -23.77
CA GLY A 899 5.30 12.36 -22.82
C GLY A 899 6.67 12.52 -23.46
N THR A 900 7.49 13.43 -22.92
CA THR A 900 8.86 13.64 -23.41
C THR A 900 9.82 12.62 -22.82
N GLY A 901 10.84 12.23 -23.57
CA GLY A 901 11.98 11.48 -23.03
C GLY A 901 12.79 12.30 -22.04
N GLY A 902 13.44 11.63 -21.11
CA GLY A 902 14.41 12.23 -20.18
C GLY A 902 15.80 12.35 -20.80
N THR A 903 16.67 13.15 -20.19
CA THR A 903 18.04 13.33 -20.67
C THR A 903 18.94 12.15 -20.29
N GLY A 904 19.84 11.77 -21.19
CA GLY A 904 20.92 10.79 -20.96
C GLY A 904 22.01 11.31 -20.04
N GLY A 905 22.88 10.40 -19.60
CA GLY A 905 24.01 10.70 -18.73
C GLY A 905 25.09 11.51 -19.47
N LEU A 906 25.66 12.50 -18.78
CA LEU A 906 26.64 13.44 -19.35
C LEU A 906 27.87 12.76 -19.98
N LEU A 907 28.31 11.61 -19.44
CA LEU A 907 29.50 10.89 -19.91
C LEU A 907 29.14 9.76 -20.87
N LEU A 908 28.09 9.00 -20.58
CA LEU A 908 27.68 7.86 -21.38
C LEU A 908 26.19 7.55 -21.19
N GLY A 909 25.41 7.67 -22.26
CA GLY A 909 24.00 7.26 -22.30
C GLY A 909 23.21 8.08 -23.30
N ASP A 910 22.13 7.49 -23.82
CA ASP A 910 21.24 8.15 -24.78
C ASP A 910 20.09 8.86 -24.05
N ASP A 911 19.59 9.94 -24.66
CA ASP A 911 18.31 10.53 -24.30
C ASP A 911 17.19 9.49 -24.49
N GLY A 912 16.17 9.57 -23.65
CA GLY A 912 14.98 8.75 -23.79
C GLY A 912 14.19 9.12 -25.05
N GLU A 913 13.53 8.13 -25.64
CA GLU A 913 12.60 8.41 -26.74
C GLU A 913 11.35 9.13 -26.22
N ASN A 914 10.80 10.06 -27.00
CA ASN A 914 9.46 10.56 -26.74
C ASN A 914 8.44 9.43 -26.90
N GLY A 915 7.35 9.52 -26.13
CA GLY A 915 6.24 8.58 -26.29
C GLY A 915 5.59 8.66 -27.67
N LYS A 916 4.78 7.66 -27.99
CA LYS A 916 3.99 7.63 -29.22
C LYS A 916 2.61 8.25 -28.99
N ALA A 917 2.15 8.99 -30.00
CA ALA A 917 0.88 9.73 -30.02
C ALA A 917 -0.28 8.88 -30.52
#